data_AF-A0A7Z9WMS6-F1
#
_entry.id   AF-A0A7Z9WMS6-F1
#
_cell.length_a   1.000
_cell.length_b   1.000
_cell.length_c   1.000
_cell.angle_alpha   90.00
_cell.angle_beta   90.00
_cell.angle_gamma   90.00
#
_symmetry.space_group_name_H-M   'P 1'
#
loop_
_entity.id
_entity.type
_entity.pdbx_description
1 polymer ?
#
loop_
_entity_poly.entity_id
_entity_poly.type
_entity_poly.pdbx_seq_one_letter_code
_entity_poly.pdbx_strand_id
1 'polypeptide(L)'
;MAILGLGLGAVQLIPFYELVRENFRQGSVTYRQVVGWAYPARRLIAFLVPNFFGNPAHHSYFDIFSRQTVPVTRNYYGQAINTIYWGIKNYVEGGSYAGILPLLLALVAVLGRRARPYVWIFAALALISLALVFGTPLYALLYYGLPGIKQLHSPFRWIFPYTLSVAVLAGFGAQQLAAEGTEGVISSLRPHSSLSSLLGWIALLAGLGLVAALSLVFLFPHAAIPLAERAMLGLAKAPEAFADGRMFLSYQFRNFLAFALALAASGAVFILHRRPRLWKPLALSVLVLDLLAFGYGFNPAADPRLLDFKPPVVEFLQGDKGLFRITTYNAPGEKTFNANVGMFYDLQDVRGYDSIIPKQYVDYMALIYPQTELLYNRIAPIYTKHREALDSPLLDLLNVKYVLTTQEIESPKYSLVYDGEVRVYRNEGCMPRAFALPTGCAVVADDVAEALRTYDPRHYVILESGKYANEQVATDKDLPTCHLQPATITSYSPNEVFVDVALDEPGFLVLADSYFPGWKAFYRPQGTGEEREQELTIYRADGNFRAVRLPAGRWTVRFKYTPMSFKLGLFASFVAGVVLALLTGYWLWGRLYRAGIEESDAWRVAKNSLAPIVLQLVNKALETAFAALMLRILGPEDAGKYYFAITIWVWLDIFTTFGLNILLQREVAKDYSLANRYLANTTILRLILIVVAAPLLAGFIGLRQLTRPLAGDTIAAIALLAVGLLPGSLANGLTAVFNAFERMEYPALITTVSTVLKVVLGTLALLFGLGFVGLAGVSILINVVTVAILLRLLMRHFLRPRLELDFGLQRWMFNLSWPLMLNNLLSVFFFKIDVALLETMRGNIVVGLYSVAYKFMDALNVIPASFTIAVFPIMSRYAASVGERGRAPLLRAYLLSVRLLVILALPIAAVVTILAEPLVYLLGGSQYLPHSRIALQLMIWSIPIGFINSVTNYVLIALNQQRFLTKAFALGLAFTVAANLAFIPLYSYRASALIHLFSELVLLSCFYHSLRRHLAPIPWARLLWRPALATALMVGLMWRLRPAGPLLTVPLGGLAYLAALILLGAFGGEERALLRELLPWRAEPASAPRPGGR
;
A
#
# COMPACT_ATOMS: atom_id res chain seq x y z
N MET A 1 -6.87 -6.68 16.21
CA MET A 1 -7.42 -6.94 14.86
C MET A 1 -8.21 -5.76 14.31
N ALA A 2 -9.24 -5.24 14.99
CA ALA A 2 -9.97 -4.05 14.51
C ALA A 2 -9.08 -2.84 14.22
N ILE A 3 -8.17 -2.50 15.15
CA ILE A 3 -7.16 -1.43 14.95
C ILE A 3 -6.26 -1.72 13.74
N LEU A 4 -5.89 -2.98 13.51
CA LEU A 4 -5.09 -3.35 12.33
C LEU A 4 -5.90 -3.22 11.03
N GLY A 5 -7.19 -3.57 11.05
CA GLY A 5 -8.08 -3.35 9.90
C GLY A 5 -8.26 -1.87 9.56
N LEU A 6 -8.50 -1.02 10.57
CA LEU A 6 -8.56 0.44 10.39
C LEU A 6 -7.20 0.99 9.95
N GLY A 7 -6.10 0.49 10.52
CA GLY A 7 -4.74 0.84 10.13
C GLY A 7 -4.47 0.51 8.66
N LEU A 8 -4.77 -0.71 8.21
CA LEU A 8 -4.63 -1.15 6.82
C LEU A 8 -5.50 -0.33 5.86
N GLY A 9 -6.70 0.09 6.29
CA GLY A 9 -7.58 0.95 5.53
C GLY A 9 -7.23 2.45 5.60
N ALA A 10 -6.25 2.84 6.42
CA ALA A 10 -5.97 4.25 6.70
C ALA A 10 -5.59 5.06 5.45
N VAL A 11 -4.97 4.41 4.45
CA VAL A 11 -4.62 5.03 3.16
C VAL A 11 -5.84 5.56 2.41
N GLN A 12 -7.02 5.00 2.65
CA GLN A 12 -8.30 5.50 2.14
C GLN A 12 -9.05 6.32 3.20
N LEU A 13 -9.09 5.84 4.45
CA LEU A 13 -9.90 6.44 5.51
C LEU A 13 -9.43 7.84 5.92
N ILE A 14 -8.12 8.10 5.97
CA ILE A 14 -7.60 9.42 6.38
C ILE A 14 -7.85 10.49 5.30
N PRO A 15 -7.52 10.26 4.01
CA PRO A 15 -7.91 11.20 2.94
C PRO A 15 -9.42 11.38 2.83
N PHE A 16 -10.19 10.30 2.96
CA PHE A 16 -11.64 10.38 2.96
C PHE A 16 -12.16 11.27 4.08
N TYR A 17 -11.58 11.18 5.28
CA TYR A 17 -11.96 12.02 6.41
C TYR A 17 -11.65 13.51 6.17
N GLU A 18 -10.53 13.84 5.52
CA GLU A 18 -10.22 15.22 5.09
C GLU A 18 -11.26 15.72 4.09
N LEU A 19 -11.56 14.93 3.06
CA LEU A 19 -12.50 15.31 2.01
C LEU A 19 -13.93 15.46 2.52
N VAL A 20 -14.38 14.56 3.41
CA VAL A 20 -15.72 14.61 4.04
C VAL A 20 -15.91 15.86 4.91
N ARG A 21 -14.83 16.43 5.47
CA ARG A 21 -14.90 17.69 6.24
C ARG A 21 -15.06 18.93 5.36
N GLU A 22 -14.73 18.83 4.09
CA GLU A 22 -14.84 19.94 3.13
C GLU A 22 -16.05 19.76 2.19
N ASN A 23 -16.94 18.81 2.46
CA ASN A 23 -18.06 18.44 1.60
C ASN A 23 -19.32 19.31 1.83
N PHE A 24 -20.05 19.65 0.76
CA PHE A 24 -21.29 20.43 0.84
C PHE A 24 -22.38 19.79 1.71
N ARG A 25 -22.33 18.45 1.90
CA ARG A 25 -23.33 17.73 2.71
C ARG A 25 -23.20 17.95 4.22
N GLN A 26 -22.13 18.56 4.69
CA GLN A 26 -21.94 18.78 6.12
C GLN A 26 -23.08 19.64 6.71
N GLY A 27 -23.87 19.06 7.61
CA GLY A 27 -24.99 19.74 8.26
C GLY A 27 -26.24 19.91 7.38
N SER A 28 -26.26 19.34 6.18
CA SER A 28 -27.33 19.55 5.18
C SER A 28 -28.63 18.80 5.45
N VAL A 29 -28.63 17.78 6.33
CA VAL A 29 -29.78 16.88 6.53
C VAL A 29 -29.98 16.52 8.00
N THR A 30 -31.23 16.50 8.44
CA THR A 30 -31.63 16.12 9.81
C THR A 30 -31.70 14.61 10.01
N TYR A 31 -31.61 14.14 11.26
CA TYR A 31 -31.78 12.73 11.60
C TYR A 31 -33.12 12.15 11.08
N ARG A 32 -34.22 12.90 11.22
CA ARG A 32 -35.55 12.46 10.73
C ARG A 32 -35.58 12.28 9.22
N GLN A 33 -34.95 13.20 8.47
CA GLN A 33 -34.84 13.07 7.02
C GLN A 33 -34.01 11.84 6.63
N VAL A 34 -32.89 11.56 7.31
CA VAL A 34 -32.05 10.38 7.03
C VAL A 34 -32.82 9.07 7.33
N VAL A 35 -33.47 8.96 8.48
CA VAL A 35 -34.27 7.77 8.85
C VAL A 35 -35.48 7.59 7.94
N GLY A 36 -36.03 8.67 7.37
CA GLY A 36 -37.06 8.60 6.32
C GLY A 36 -36.60 7.83 5.06
N TRP A 37 -35.30 7.61 4.88
CA TRP A 37 -34.77 6.76 3.81
C TRP A 37 -34.67 5.27 4.15
N ALA A 38 -34.95 4.85 5.38
CA ALA A 38 -34.94 3.45 5.80
C ALA A 38 -35.98 2.57 5.07
N TYR A 39 -35.86 1.24 5.23
CA TYR A 39 -36.87 0.32 4.73
C TYR A 39 -38.19 0.45 5.50
N PRO A 40 -39.33 0.49 4.79
CA PRO A 40 -40.62 0.35 5.46
C PRO A 40 -40.80 -1.09 5.95
N ALA A 41 -41.47 -1.29 7.09
CA ALA A 41 -41.68 -2.61 7.70
C ALA A 41 -42.30 -3.65 6.72
N ARG A 42 -43.18 -3.20 5.82
CA ARG A 42 -43.78 -4.05 4.79
C ARG A 42 -42.77 -4.72 3.85
N ARG A 43 -41.53 -4.23 3.78
CA ARG A 43 -40.46 -4.80 2.96
C ARG A 43 -39.90 -6.11 3.50
N LEU A 44 -40.24 -6.53 4.72
CA LEU A 44 -39.80 -7.80 5.29
C LEU A 44 -40.07 -9.01 4.38
N ILE A 45 -41.20 -9.02 3.66
CA ILE A 45 -41.53 -10.09 2.71
C ILE A 45 -40.52 -10.21 1.56
N ALA A 46 -39.82 -9.14 1.19
CA ALA A 46 -38.83 -9.15 0.11
C ALA A 46 -37.54 -9.93 0.46
N PHE A 47 -37.32 -10.28 1.73
CA PHE A 47 -36.25 -11.19 2.14
C PHE A 47 -36.54 -12.65 1.81
N LEU A 48 -37.81 -12.99 1.50
CA LEU A 48 -38.25 -14.32 1.11
C LEU A 48 -38.76 -14.36 -0.34
N VAL A 49 -39.45 -13.29 -0.75
CA VAL A 49 -40.09 -13.13 -2.07
C VAL A 49 -39.66 -11.78 -2.66
N PRO A 50 -38.47 -11.67 -3.29
CA PRO A 50 -37.88 -10.37 -3.66
C PRO A 50 -38.73 -9.56 -4.65
N ASN A 51 -39.39 -10.23 -5.59
CA ASN A 51 -40.27 -9.63 -6.58
C ASN A 51 -41.70 -9.37 -6.07
N PHE A 52 -41.97 -9.53 -4.76
CA PHE A 52 -43.31 -9.33 -4.20
C PHE A 52 -43.84 -7.93 -4.49
N PHE A 53 -43.00 -6.87 -4.51
CA PHE A 53 -43.39 -5.49 -4.84
C PHE A 53 -43.20 -5.13 -6.32
N GLY A 54 -43.04 -6.14 -7.17
CA GLY A 54 -42.81 -5.96 -8.59
C GLY A 54 -41.32 -5.83 -8.93
N ASN A 55 -41.04 -5.79 -10.22
CA ASN A 55 -39.71 -5.60 -10.79
C ASN A 55 -39.82 -4.61 -11.97
N PRO A 56 -39.04 -3.52 -11.97
CA PRO A 56 -39.13 -2.52 -13.04
C PRO A 56 -38.63 -3.04 -14.40
N ALA A 57 -37.98 -4.21 -14.49
CA ALA A 57 -37.63 -4.86 -15.75
C ALA A 57 -38.77 -5.74 -16.31
N HIS A 58 -39.87 -5.92 -15.57
CA HIS A 58 -41.01 -6.72 -16.04
C HIS A 58 -42.01 -5.84 -16.79
N HIS A 59 -41.95 -5.89 -18.12
CA HIS A 59 -42.87 -5.21 -19.05
C HIS A 59 -44.06 -6.09 -19.48
N SER A 60 -44.07 -7.35 -19.06
CA SER A 60 -45.10 -8.34 -19.34
C SER A 60 -45.19 -9.34 -18.19
N TYR A 61 -46.33 -10.01 -18.04
CA TYR A 61 -46.50 -11.12 -17.10
C TYR A 61 -47.08 -12.35 -17.81
N PHE A 62 -46.80 -13.53 -17.26
CA PHE A 62 -47.43 -14.76 -17.71
C PHE A 62 -48.76 -14.91 -16.98
N ASP A 63 -49.87 -14.82 -17.70
CA ASP A 63 -51.21 -15.04 -17.16
C ASP A 63 -51.47 -16.55 -17.03
N ILE A 64 -51.59 -17.01 -15.80
CA ILE A 64 -51.71 -18.44 -15.48
C ILE A 64 -53.03 -19.05 -15.97
N PHE A 65 -54.06 -18.23 -16.21
CA PHE A 65 -55.38 -18.70 -16.64
C PHE A 65 -55.48 -18.82 -18.16
N SER A 66 -54.96 -17.84 -18.91
CA SER A 66 -54.94 -17.90 -20.39
C SER A 66 -53.73 -18.65 -20.95
N ARG A 67 -52.68 -18.86 -20.13
CA ARG A 67 -51.38 -19.41 -20.53
C ARG A 67 -50.66 -18.57 -21.60
N GLN A 68 -50.90 -17.25 -21.59
CA GLN A 68 -50.27 -16.31 -22.50
C GLN A 68 -49.42 -15.29 -21.74
N THR A 69 -48.38 -14.79 -22.39
CA THR A 69 -47.63 -13.63 -21.91
C THR A 69 -48.35 -12.36 -22.33
N VAL A 70 -48.83 -11.60 -21.35
CA VAL A 70 -49.62 -10.38 -21.56
C VAL A 70 -48.74 -9.15 -21.31
N PRO A 71 -48.63 -8.21 -22.26
CA PRO A 71 -47.91 -6.96 -22.05
C PRO A 71 -48.64 -6.07 -21.05
N VAL A 72 -47.87 -5.31 -20.28
CA VAL A 72 -48.40 -4.41 -19.25
C VAL A 72 -48.58 -3.04 -19.88
N THR A 73 -49.82 -2.57 -19.94
CA THR A 73 -50.16 -1.31 -20.62
C THR A 73 -50.92 -0.32 -19.75
N ARG A 74 -51.70 -0.81 -18.77
CA ARG A 74 -52.54 0.04 -17.90
C ARG A 74 -52.61 -0.49 -16.47
N ASN A 75 -52.84 0.41 -15.52
CA ASN A 75 -53.11 0.08 -14.12
C ASN A 75 -54.62 0.09 -13.82
N TYR A 76 -54.99 -0.15 -12.56
CA TYR A 76 -56.38 -0.24 -12.10
C TYR A 76 -57.16 1.06 -12.34
N TYR A 77 -56.48 2.21 -12.31
CA TYR A 77 -57.07 3.52 -12.60
C TYR A 77 -57.14 3.84 -14.09
N GLY A 78 -56.77 2.91 -14.97
CA GLY A 78 -56.77 3.09 -16.42
C GLY A 78 -55.59 3.92 -16.96
N GLN A 79 -54.64 4.31 -16.11
CA GLN A 79 -53.44 5.08 -16.48
C GLN A 79 -52.43 4.20 -17.19
N ALA A 80 -51.71 4.75 -18.17
CA ALA A 80 -50.68 4.01 -18.89
C ALA A 80 -49.50 3.67 -17.98
N ILE A 81 -49.12 2.39 -17.96
CA ILE A 81 -47.91 1.89 -17.29
C ILE A 81 -47.14 0.99 -18.24
N ASN A 82 -45.82 0.93 -18.07
CA ASN A 82 -44.94 0.09 -18.88
C ASN A 82 -44.23 -0.99 -18.06
N THR A 83 -44.37 -1.01 -16.74
CA THR A 83 -43.64 -1.92 -15.83
C THR A 83 -44.53 -2.36 -14.67
N ILE A 84 -44.23 -3.52 -14.09
CA ILE A 84 -44.90 -4.02 -12.89
C ILE A 84 -44.05 -3.70 -11.66
N TYR A 85 -44.21 -2.51 -11.07
CA TYR A 85 -43.45 -2.11 -9.88
C TYR A 85 -44.21 -1.08 -9.03
N TRP A 86 -44.41 -1.36 -7.74
CA TRP A 86 -45.14 -0.49 -6.79
C TRP A 86 -44.41 -0.30 -5.44
N GLY A 87 -43.13 -0.67 -5.40
CA GLY A 87 -42.28 -0.49 -4.23
C GLY A 87 -41.97 0.98 -3.93
N ILE A 88 -41.69 1.30 -2.65
CA ILE A 88 -41.40 2.69 -2.21
C ILE A 88 -39.95 3.11 -2.51
N LYS A 89 -39.02 2.17 -2.68
CA LYS A 89 -37.58 2.41 -2.71
C LYS A 89 -36.95 1.70 -3.89
N ASN A 90 -36.08 2.40 -4.63
CA ASN A 90 -35.35 1.90 -5.80
C ASN A 90 -35.03 0.40 -5.69
N TYR A 91 -35.48 -0.38 -6.69
CA TYR A 91 -35.35 -1.83 -6.71
C TYR A 91 -33.87 -2.27 -6.62
N VAL A 92 -32.96 -1.57 -7.33
CA VAL A 92 -31.50 -1.84 -7.32
C VAL A 92 -30.93 -1.68 -5.92
N GLU A 93 -31.23 -0.56 -5.27
CA GLU A 93 -30.73 -0.22 -3.94
C GLU A 93 -31.42 -1.01 -2.80
N GLY A 94 -32.42 -1.80 -3.17
CA GLY A 94 -33.36 -2.45 -2.30
C GLY A 94 -33.24 -3.98 -2.20
N GLY A 95 -32.28 -4.57 -2.91
CA GLY A 95 -32.06 -6.01 -2.95
C GLY A 95 -31.73 -6.56 -1.57
N SER A 96 -32.64 -7.37 -1.02
CA SER A 96 -32.56 -7.90 0.35
C SER A 96 -32.44 -9.44 0.41
N TYR A 97 -32.58 -10.09 -0.75
CA TYR A 97 -32.69 -11.53 -0.85
C TYR A 97 -31.31 -12.20 -0.89
N ALA A 98 -31.06 -13.09 0.06
CA ALA A 98 -29.81 -13.85 0.17
C ALA A 98 -29.97 -15.33 -0.23
N GLY A 99 -31.18 -15.77 -0.61
CA GLY A 99 -31.53 -17.17 -0.87
C GLY A 99 -32.16 -17.86 0.33
N ILE A 100 -33.14 -18.75 0.10
CA ILE A 100 -33.82 -19.50 1.17
C ILE A 100 -32.86 -20.48 1.86
N LEU A 101 -32.08 -21.22 1.08
CA LEU A 101 -31.12 -22.18 1.62
C LEU A 101 -30.05 -21.48 2.50
N PRO A 102 -29.40 -20.38 2.07
CA PRO A 102 -28.51 -19.60 2.94
C PRO A 102 -29.14 -19.11 4.24
N LEU A 103 -30.40 -18.63 4.22
CA LEU A 103 -31.10 -18.19 5.42
C LEU A 103 -31.32 -19.34 6.41
N LEU A 104 -31.74 -20.52 5.93
CA LEU A 104 -31.92 -21.71 6.77
C LEU A 104 -30.58 -22.22 7.33
N LEU A 105 -29.51 -22.21 6.53
CA LEU A 105 -28.16 -22.57 7.00
C LEU A 105 -27.65 -21.57 8.04
N ALA A 106 -27.87 -20.27 7.85
CA ALA A 106 -27.51 -19.26 8.84
C ALA A 106 -28.24 -19.47 10.17
N LEU A 107 -29.52 -19.86 10.13
CA LEU A 107 -30.29 -20.21 11.33
C LEU A 107 -29.68 -21.41 12.08
N VAL A 108 -29.26 -22.45 11.34
CA VAL A 108 -28.59 -23.62 11.93
C VAL A 108 -27.26 -23.26 12.57
N ALA A 109 -26.49 -22.35 11.97
CA ALA A 109 -25.24 -21.88 12.54
C ALA A 109 -25.45 -21.22 13.91
N VAL A 110 -26.48 -20.37 14.04
CA VAL A 110 -26.78 -19.60 15.27
C VAL A 110 -27.40 -20.48 16.36
N LEU A 111 -28.35 -21.35 15.99
CA LEU A 111 -29.07 -22.21 16.94
C LEU A 111 -28.33 -23.53 17.26
N GLY A 112 -27.19 -23.78 16.61
CA GLY A 112 -26.42 -25.01 16.74
C GLY A 112 -25.73 -25.17 18.10
N ARG A 113 -25.72 -26.40 18.63
CA ARG A 113 -25.09 -26.75 19.93
C ARG A 113 -23.56 -26.56 19.96
N ARG A 114 -22.91 -26.39 18.80
CA ARG A 114 -21.46 -26.20 18.64
C ARG A 114 -21.11 -24.85 18.00
N ALA A 115 -21.90 -23.81 18.25
CA ALA A 115 -21.62 -22.47 17.73
C ALA A 115 -20.22 -22.01 18.18
N ARG A 116 -19.33 -21.80 17.21
CA ARG A 116 -18.01 -21.21 17.47
C ARG A 116 -18.19 -19.77 17.94
N PRO A 117 -17.28 -19.21 18.76
CA PRO A 117 -17.38 -17.82 19.22
C PRO A 117 -17.58 -16.80 18.09
N TYR A 118 -17.03 -17.08 16.91
CA TYR A 118 -17.13 -16.21 15.72
C TYR A 118 -18.55 -16.13 15.12
N VAL A 119 -19.40 -17.14 15.33
CA VAL A 119 -20.79 -17.15 14.84
C VAL A 119 -21.56 -15.97 15.43
N TRP A 120 -21.37 -15.71 16.73
CA TRP A 120 -22.04 -14.63 17.43
C TRP A 120 -21.65 -13.24 16.92
N ILE A 121 -20.42 -13.08 16.40
CA ILE A 121 -19.98 -11.82 15.79
C ILE A 121 -20.83 -11.51 14.55
N PHE A 122 -20.97 -12.48 13.64
CA PHE A 122 -21.74 -12.29 12.41
C PHE A 122 -23.26 -12.28 12.68
N ALA A 123 -23.74 -13.01 13.68
CA ALA A 123 -25.13 -12.93 14.10
C ALA A 123 -25.48 -11.55 14.65
N ALA A 124 -24.65 -11.00 15.55
CA ALA A 124 -24.82 -9.65 16.08
C ALA A 124 -24.73 -8.61 14.96
N LEU A 125 -23.76 -8.74 14.04
CA LEU A 125 -23.63 -7.85 12.90
C LEU A 125 -24.86 -7.90 11.99
N ALA A 126 -25.41 -9.08 11.70
CA ALA A 126 -26.63 -9.23 10.92
C ALA A 126 -27.84 -8.55 11.59
N LEU A 127 -28.03 -8.76 12.89
CA LEU A 127 -29.13 -8.16 13.66
C LEU A 127 -29.01 -6.64 13.77
N ILE A 128 -27.81 -6.13 14.09
CA ILE A 128 -27.53 -4.69 14.11
C ILE A 128 -27.79 -4.10 12.72
N SER A 129 -27.29 -4.75 11.67
CA SER A 129 -27.49 -4.28 10.30
C SER A 129 -28.97 -4.19 9.93
N LEU A 130 -29.77 -5.21 10.25
CA LEU A 130 -31.22 -5.17 10.05
C LEU A 130 -31.88 -4.04 10.83
N ALA A 131 -31.52 -3.86 12.10
CA ALA A 131 -32.04 -2.75 12.92
C ALA A 131 -31.73 -1.38 12.30
N LEU A 132 -30.56 -1.23 11.68
CA LEU A 132 -30.16 0.00 10.98
C LEU A 132 -30.89 0.16 9.63
N VAL A 133 -31.06 -0.93 8.87
CA VAL A 133 -31.79 -0.94 7.58
C VAL A 133 -33.22 -0.45 7.74
N PHE A 134 -33.90 -0.86 8.81
CA PHE A 134 -35.26 -0.42 9.15
C PHE A 134 -35.31 0.90 9.93
N GLY A 135 -34.18 1.59 10.10
CA GLY A 135 -34.15 2.94 10.66
C GLY A 135 -34.55 3.01 12.14
N THR A 136 -34.29 1.95 12.91
CA THR A 136 -34.59 1.93 14.35
C THR A 136 -33.81 3.04 15.09
N PRO A 137 -34.19 3.39 16.34
CA PRO A 137 -33.46 4.36 17.15
C PRO A 137 -31.96 4.07 17.30
N LEU A 138 -31.52 2.81 17.09
CA LEU A 138 -30.11 2.42 17.07
C LEU A 138 -29.27 3.23 16.06
N TYR A 139 -29.89 3.69 14.96
CA TYR A 139 -29.20 4.54 13.98
C TYR A 139 -28.71 5.87 14.57
N ALA A 140 -29.32 6.35 15.67
CA ALA A 140 -28.89 7.57 16.34
C ALA A 140 -27.45 7.47 16.87
N LEU A 141 -27.01 6.29 17.31
CA LEU A 141 -25.62 6.07 17.74
C LEU A 141 -24.63 6.32 16.59
N LEU A 142 -24.98 5.91 15.38
CA LEU A 142 -24.14 6.15 14.21
C LEU A 142 -24.21 7.62 13.77
N TYR A 143 -25.40 8.21 13.75
CA TYR A 143 -25.62 9.58 13.30
C TYR A 143 -24.93 10.61 14.20
N TYR A 144 -25.04 10.45 15.53
CA TYR A 144 -24.46 11.38 16.51
C TYR A 144 -23.05 10.98 16.97
N GLY A 145 -22.74 9.68 17.02
CA GLY A 145 -21.50 9.17 17.61
C GLY A 145 -20.33 8.97 16.65
N LEU A 146 -20.58 8.80 15.34
CA LEU A 146 -19.51 8.58 14.36
C LEU A 146 -19.32 9.79 13.42
N PRO A 147 -18.12 10.41 13.40
CA PRO A 147 -17.81 11.51 12.49
C PRO A 147 -18.05 11.12 11.02
N GLY A 148 -18.65 12.04 10.25
CA GLY A 148 -18.92 11.86 8.82
C GLY A 148 -20.16 11.01 8.49
N ILE A 149 -20.63 10.12 9.37
CA ILE A 149 -21.80 9.26 9.11
C ILE A 149 -23.09 10.06 8.93
N LYS A 150 -23.23 11.22 9.57
CA LYS A 150 -24.38 12.13 9.36
C LYS A 150 -24.54 12.62 7.91
N GLN A 151 -23.50 12.50 7.08
CA GLN A 151 -23.53 12.81 5.65
C GLN A 151 -23.98 11.63 4.77
N LEU A 152 -24.21 10.45 5.38
CA LEU A 152 -24.77 9.27 4.72
C LEU A 152 -26.30 9.28 4.86
N HIS A 153 -26.99 9.54 3.76
CA HIS A 153 -28.44 9.73 3.74
C HIS A 153 -29.23 8.43 3.45
N SER A 154 -28.66 7.25 3.75
CA SER A 154 -29.21 5.97 3.27
C SER A 154 -29.03 4.81 4.26
N PRO A 155 -29.84 4.74 5.34
CA PRO A 155 -29.76 3.65 6.33
C PRO A 155 -29.92 2.25 5.73
N PHE A 156 -30.68 2.11 4.65
CA PHE A 156 -30.88 0.82 3.99
C PHE A 156 -29.59 0.19 3.43
N ARG A 157 -28.51 0.96 3.21
CA ARG A 157 -27.23 0.42 2.70
C ARG A 157 -26.54 -0.53 3.68
N TRP A 158 -26.99 -0.55 4.94
CA TRP A 158 -26.63 -1.57 5.92
C TRP A 158 -27.11 -2.99 5.53
N ILE A 159 -27.88 -3.13 4.44
CA ILE A 159 -28.20 -4.43 3.86
C ILE A 159 -26.93 -5.17 3.37
N PHE A 160 -25.88 -4.45 2.98
CA PHE A 160 -24.62 -5.07 2.53
C PHE A 160 -23.92 -5.85 3.67
N PRO A 161 -23.60 -5.25 4.83
CA PRO A 161 -23.10 -6.02 5.99
C PRO A 161 -24.01 -7.17 6.45
N TYR A 162 -25.33 -7.03 6.29
CA TYR A 162 -26.28 -8.12 6.53
C TYR A 162 -26.04 -9.29 5.56
N THR A 163 -26.01 -9.04 4.25
CA THR A 163 -25.79 -10.10 3.24
C THR A 163 -24.46 -10.83 3.43
N LEU A 164 -23.39 -10.11 3.76
CA LEU A 164 -22.10 -10.69 4.09
C LEU A 164 -22.19 -11.60 5.32
N SER A 165 -22.83 -11.11 6.39
CA SER A 165 -23.03 -11.89 7.61
C SER A 165 -23.82 -13.18 7.36
N VAL A 166 -24.91 -13.11 6.59
CA VAL A 166 -25.72 -14.28 6.22
C VAL A 166 -24.91 -15.27 5.41
N ALA A 167 -24.09 -14.83 4.45
CA ALA A 167 -23.25 -15.72 3.66
C ALA A 167 -22.21 -16.46 4.53
N VAL A 168 -21.57 -15.76 5.47
CA VAL A 168 -20.60 -16.36 6.41
C VAL A 168 -21.29 -17.34 7.37
N LEU A 169 -22.44 -16.95 7.93
CA LEU A 169 -23.24 -17.81 8.79
C LEU A 169 -23.73 -19.05 8.04
N ALA A 170 -24.16 -18.91 6.79
CA ALA A 170 -24.54 -20.04 5.94
C ALA A 170 -23.37 -21.02 5.72
N GLY A 171 -22.15 -20.51 5.57
CA GLY A 171 -20.93 -21.33 5.51
C GLY A 171 -20.69 -22.13 6.80
N PHE A 172 -20.84 -21.50 7.97
CA PHE A 172 -20.76 -22.20 9.26
C PHE A 172 -21.90 -23.22 9.43
N GLY A 173 -23.11 -22.89 8.99
CA GLY A 173 -24.26 -23.77 9.00
C GLY A 173 -24.04 -25.01 8.12
N ALA A 174 -23.50 -24.82 6.93
CA ALA A 174 -23.13 -25.91 6.02
C ALA A 174 -22.03 -26.80 6.61
N GLN A 175 -21.04 -26.22 7.30
CA GLN A 175 -20.01 -26.97 8.01
C GLN A 175 -20.59 -27.81 9.15
N GLN A 176 -21.51 -27.25 9.93
CA GLN A 176 -22.20 -27.98 11.00
C GLN A 176 -23.06 -29.11 10.43
N LEU A 177 -23.81 -28.83 9.36
CA LEU A 177 -24.65 -29.81 8.67
C LEU A 177 -23.81 -30.99 8.12
N ALA A 178 -22.62 -30.70 7.59
CA ALA A 178 -21.67 -31.73 7.15
C ALA A 178 -21.11 -32.56 8.32
N ALA A 179 -20.80 -31.92 9.46
CA ALA A 179 -20.29 -32.61 10.65
C ALA A 179 -21.35 -33.56 11.25
N GLU A 180 -22.61 -33.12 11.36
CA GLU A 180 -23.74 -33.94 11.81
C GLU A 180 -23.93 -35.19 10.93
N GLY A 181 -23.78 -35.02 9.61
CA GLY A 181 -23.85 -36.13 8.66
C GLY A 181 -22.71 -37.16 8.82
N THR A 182 -21.57 -36.78 9.40
CA THR A 182 -20.42 -37.68 9.58
C THR A 182 -20.49 -38.43 10.92
N GLU A 183 -20.93 -37.77 12.00
CA GLU A 183 -21.13 -38.39 13.32
C GLU A 183 -22.28 -39.41 13.33
N GLY A 184 -23.33 -39.17 12.54
CA GLY A 184 -24.47 -40.07 12.40
C GLY A 184 -24.17 -41.38 11.65
N VAL A 185 -23.03 -41.48 10.94
CA VAL A 185 -22.59 -42.74 10.29
C VAL A 185 -21.92 -43.68 11.29
N ILE A 186 -21.36 -43.14 12.38
CA ILE A 186 -20.64 -43.90 13.41
C ILE A 186 -21.58 -44.32 14.56
N SER A 187 -22.69 -43.59 14.77
CA SER A 187 -23.66 -43.86 15.84
C SER A 187 -25.00 -44.37 15.28
N SER A 188 -24.99 -45.56 14.67
CA SER A 188 -26.25 -46.28 14.43
C SER A 188 -26.80 -46.77 15.77
N LEU A 189 -27.97 -46.25 16.20
CA LEU A 189 -29.04 -46.97 16.94
C LEU A 189 -29.99 -46.07 17.76
N ARG A 190 -29.93 -44.72 17.71
CA ARG A 190 -31.00 -43.88 18.30
C ARG A 190 -31.45 -42.73 17.40
N PRO A 191 -32.78 -42.49 17.24
CA PRO A 191 -33.30 -41.35 16.50
C PRO A 191 -33.16 -40.09 17.36
N HIS A 192 -31.99 -39.45 17.33
CA HIS A 192 -31.91 -38.05 17.75
C HIS A 192 -32.43 -37.17 16.63
N SER A 193 -33.57 -36.51 16.86
CA SER A 193 -34.07 -35.42 16.03
C SER A 193 -33.09 -34.25 16.12
N SER A 194 -32.15 -34.15 15.18
CA SER A 194 -31.27 -32.98 15.11
C SER A 194 -32.11 -31.78 14.69
N LEU A 195 -31.79 -30.59 15.22
CA LEU A 195 -32.45 -29.34 14.85
C LEU A 195 -32.50 -29.15 13.32
N SER A 196 -31.42 -29.54 12.63
CA SER A 196 -31.30 -29.55 11.17
C SER A 196 -32.37 -30.42 10.49
N SER A 197 -32.65 -31.61 11.03
CA SER A 197 -33.67 -32.52 10.48
C SER A 197 -35.10 -32.00 10.71
N LEU A 198 -35.37 -31.39 11.88
CA LEU A 198 -36.66 -30.77 12.18
C LEU A 198 -36.92 -29.58 11.26
N LEU A 199 -35.94 -28.68 11.13
CA LEU A 199 -36.01 -27.54 10.21
C LEU A 199 -36.19 -27.99 8.76
N GLY A 200 -35.51 -29.07 8.35
CA GLY A 200 -35.65 -29.67 7.02
C GLY A 200 -37.07 -30.16 6.73
N TRP A 201 -37.68 -30.90 7.66
CA TRP A 201 -39.06 -31.36 7.51
C TRP A 201 -40.08 -30.22 7.55
N ILE A 202 -39.91 -29.23 8.43
CA ILE A 202 -40.78 -28.05 8.47
C ILE A 202 -40.70 -27.29 7.13
N ALA A 203 -39.49 -27.04 6.61
CA ALA A 203 -39.31 -26.36 5.34
C ALA A 203 -39.89 -27.16 4.16
N LEU A 204 -39.67 -28.49 4.12
CA LEU A 204 -40.21 -29.34 3.07
C LEU A 204 -41.75 -29.34 3.08
N LEU A 205 -42.36 -29.59 4.25
CA LEU A 205 -43.82 -29.64 4.39
C LEU A 205 -44.46 -28.27 4.15
N ALA A 206 -43.85 -27.18 4.61
CA ALA A 206 -44.33 -25.84 4.34
C ALA A 206 -44.25 -25.50 2.84
N GLY A 207 -43.15 -25.85 2.16
CA GLY A 207 -43.01 -25.66 0.72
C GLY A 207 -44.04 -26.47 -0.08
N LEU A 208 -44.20 -27.76 0.22
CA LEU A 208 -45.21 -28.61 -0.44
C LEU A 208 -46.63 -28.14 -0.14
N GLY A 209 -46.92 -27.71 1.10
CA GLY A 209 -48.19 -27.13 1.48
C GLY A 209 -48.51 -25.84 0.73
N LEU A 210 -47.52 -24.98 0.50
CA LEU A 210 -47.67 -23.78 -0.34
C LEU A 210 -47.93 -24.14 -1.81
N VAL A 211 -47.27 -25.16 -2.37
CA VAL A 211 -47.56 -25.64 -3.73
C VAL A 211 -48.99 -26.19 -3.82
N ALA A 212 -49.43 -26.94 -2.81
CA ALA A 212 -50.81 -27.45 -2.76
C ALA A 212 -51.83 -26.29 -2.66
N ALA A 213 -51.56 -25.29 -1.81
CA ALA A 213 -52.39 -24.10 -1.68
C ALA A 213 -52.45 -23.28 -2.98
N LEU A 214 -51.33 -23.11 -3.68
CA LEU A 214 -51.28 -22.46 -4.99
C LEU A 214 -52.07 -23.27 -6.04
N SER A 215 -52.05 -24.59 -5.97
CA SER A 215 -52.81 -25.46 -6.89
C SER A 215 -54.33 -25.27 -6.76
N LEU A 216 -54.83 -24.88 -5.57
CA LEU A 216 -56.25 -24.56 -5.36
C LEU A 216 -56.71 -23.35 -6.21
N VAL A 217 -55.79 -22.47 -6.64
CA VAL A 217 -56.11 -21.34 -7.53
C VAL A 217 -56.68 -21.82 -8.86
N PHE A 218 -56.23 -22.97 -9.37
CA PHE A 218 -56.74 -23.56 -10.60
C PHE A 218 -58.07 -24.29 -10.40
N LEU A 219 -58.33 -24.80 -9.19
CA LEU A 219 -59.58 -25.47 -8.85
C LEU A 219 -60.73 -24.48 -8.58
N PHE A 220 -60.40 -23.28 -8.08
CA PHE A 220 -61.40 -22.27 -7.67
C PHE A 220 -61.08 -20.86 -8.20
N PRO A 221 -60.93 -20.64 -9.52
CA PRO A 221 -60.58 -19.33 -10.08
C PRO A 221 -61.61 -18.24 -9.75
N HIS A 222 -62.90 -18.58 -9.74
CA HIS A 222 -64.01 -17.66 -9.42
C HIS A 222 -63.96 -17.14 -7.98
N ALA A 223 -63.33 -17.85 -7.05
CA ALA A 223 -63.12 -17.40 -5.68
C ALA A 223 -61.75 -16.71 -5.50
N ALA A 224 -60.72 -17.21 -6.17
CA ALA A 224 -59.35 -16.73 -6.03
C ALA A 224 -59.15 -15.32 -6.61
N ILE A 225 -59.72 -15.02 -7.79
CA ILE A 225 -59.53 -13.71 -8.45
C ILE A 225 -60.13 -12.56 -7.64
N PRO A 226 -61.39 -12.61 -7.15
CA PRO A 226 -61.94 -11.53 -6.31
C PRO A 226 -61.24 -11.39 -4.95
N LEU A 227 -60.67 -12.48 -4.41
CA LEU A 227 -59.86 -12.42 -3.20
C LEU A 227 -58.53 -11.70 -3.47
N ALA A 228 -57.88 -12.02 -4.58
CA ALA A 228 -56.64 -11.37 -5.01
C ALA A 228 -56.86 -9.88 -5.30
N GLU A 229 -58.01 -9.51 -5.89
CA GLU A 229 -58.39 -8.11 -6.09
C GLU A 229 -58.57 -7.36 -4.77
N ARG A 230 -59.28 -7.95 -3.80
CA ARG A 230 -59.40 -7.37 -2.45
C ARG A 230 -58.04 -7.22 -1.77
N ALA A 231 -57.15 -8.20 -1.92
CA ALA A 231 -55.79 -8.12 -1.40
C ALA A 231 -54.99 -7.01 -2.10
N MET A 232 -55.10 -6.89 -3.42
CA MET A 232 -54.46 -5.82 -4.21
C MET A 232 -54.93 -4.44 -3.75
N LEU A 233 -56.25 -4.23 -3.60
CA LEU A 233 -56.81 -2.96 -3.14
C LEU A 233 -56.43 -2.63 -1.69
N GLY A 234 -56.25 -3.65 -0.83
CA GLY A 234 -55.77 -3.48 0.54
C GLY A 234 -54.27 -3.18 0.65
N LEU A 235 -53.48 -3.41 -0.40
CA LEU A 235 -52.05 -3.17 -0.43
C LEU A 235 -51.73 -1.78 -0.99
N ALA A 236 -51.20 -0.90 -0.14
CA ALA A 236 -50.81 0.45 -0.54
C ALA A 236 -49.90 0.45 -1.79
N LYS A 237 -50.31 1.22 -2.80
CA LYS A 237 -49.71 1.37 -4.15
C LYS A 237 -49.86 0.20 -5.11
N ALA A 238 -50.33 -0.98 -4.70
CA ALA A 238 -50.51 -2.08 -5.64
C ALA A 238 -51.45 -1.73 -6.82
N PRO A 239 -52.56 -0.98 -6.63
CA PRO A 239 -53.40 -0.55 -7.76
C PRO A 239 -52.70 0.36 -8.78
N GLU A 240 -51.54 0.95 -8.45
CA GLU A 240 -50.73 1.73 -9.38
C GLU A 240 -49.96 0.85 -10.38
N ALA A 241 -49.73 -0.43 -10.06
CA ALA A 241 -48.91 -1.35 -10.86
C ALA A 241 -49.69 -2.52 -11.50
N PHE A 242 -50.96 -2.72 -11.12
CA PHE A 242 -51.78 -3.82 -11.60
C PHE A 242 -53.11 -3.32 -12.13
N ALA A 243 -53.60 -3.93 -13.21
CA ALA A 243 -54.88 -3.61 -13.83
C ALA A 243 -56.08 -4.17 -13.04
N ASP A 244 -55.96 -5.39 -12.52
CA ASP A 244 -57.03 -6.11 -11.84
C ASP A 244 -56.48 -7.23 -10.93
N GLY A 245 -57.38 -7.92 -10.22
CA GLY A 245 -57.01 -9.06 -9.38
C GLY A 245 -56.41 -10.25 -10.15
N ARG A 246 -56.73 -10.44 -11.43
CA ARG A 246 -56.22 -11.54 -12.26
C ARG A 246 -54.75 -11.31 -12.59
N MET A 247 -54.39 -10.09 -12.98
CA MET A 247 -53.00 -9.67 -13.22
C MET A 247 -52.18 -9.80 -11.94
N PHE A 248 -52.70 -9.27 -10.83
CA PHE A 248 -52.02 -9.38 -9.53
C PHE A 248 -51.78 -10.83 -9.12
N LEU A 249 -52.81 -11.68 -9.21
CA LEU A 249 -52.72 -13.09 -8.87
C LEU A 249 -51.73 -13.85 -9.77
N SER A 250 -51.80 -13.65 -11.09
CA SER A 250 -50.91 -14.30 -12.05
C SER A 250 -49.44 -13.93 -11.80
N TYR A 251 -49.19 -12.64 -11.54
CA TYR A 251 -47.85 -12.17 -11.22
C TYR A 251 -47.32 -12.76 -9.90
N GLN A 252 -48.13 -12.73 -8.84
CA GLN A 252 -47.72 -13.25 -7.53
C GLN A 252 -47.63 -14.77 -7.49
N PHE A 253 -48.44 -15.48 -8.28
CA PHE A 253 -48.41 -16.94 -8.36
C PHE A 253 -47.00 -17.44 -8.69
N ARG A 254 -46.34 -16.86 -9.71
CA ARG A 254 -44.97 -17.21 -10.08
C ARG A 254 -43.98 -16.97 -8.92
N ASN A 255 -44.11 -15.83 -8.23
CA ASN A 255 -43.21 -15.46 -7.14
C ASN A 255 -43.36 -16.40 -5.93
N PHE A 256 -44.60 -16.70 -5.54
CA PHE A 256 -44.87 -17.64 -4.45
C PHE A 256 -44.55 -19.08 -4.82
N LEU A 257 -44.74 -19.49 -6.08
CA LEU A 257 -44.33 -20.81 -6.55
C LEU A 257 -42.81 -20.96 -6.48
N ALA A 258 -42.05 -19.98 -6.95
CA ALA A 258 -40.58 -19.99 -6.85
C ALA A 258 -40.12 -20.08 -5.38
N PHE A 259 -40.73 -19.30 -4.49
CA PHE A 259 -40.47 -19.38 -3.05
C PHE A 259 -40.80 -20.76 -2.47
N ALA A 260 -41.97 -21.33 -2.80
CA ALA A 260 -42.41 -22.63 -2.31
C ALA A 260 -41.48 -23.76 -2.77
N LEU A 261 -41.04 -23.74 -4.04
CA LEU A 261 -40.08 -24.68 -4.59
C LEU A 261 -38.69 -24.54 -3.96
N ALA A 262 -38.20 -23.31 -3.79
CA ALA A 262 -36.92 -23.06 -3.13
C ALA A 262 -36.94 -23.54 -1.67
N LEU A 263 -38.04 -23.31 -0.94
CA LEU A 263 -38.24 -23.76 0.43
C LEU A 263 -38.31 -25.29 0.52
N ALA A 264 -39.08 -25.94 -0.37
CA ALA A 264 -39.17 -27.40 -0.42
C ALA A 264 -37.81 -28.05 -0.75
N ALA A 265 -37.11 -27.53 -1.76
CA ALA A 265 -35.80 -28.03 -2.17
C ALA A 265 -34.74 -27.79 -1.08
N SER A 266 -34.79 -26.66 -0.38
CA SER A 266 -33.94 -26.41 0.79
C SER A 266 -34.24 -27.42 1.92
N GLY A 267 -35.52 -27.70 2.20
CA GLY A 267 -35.91 -28.75 3.14
C GLY A 267 -35.35 -30.13 2.78
N ALA A 268 -35.39 -30.48 1.48
CA ALA A 268 -34.80 -31.71 0.97
C ALA A 268 -33.28 -31.77 1.17
N VAL A 269 -32.54 -30.67 0.98
CA VAL A 269 -31.10 -30.57 1.30
C VAL A 269 -30.84 -30.94 2.77
N PHE A 270 -31.63 -30.38 3.68
CA PHE A 270 -31.52 -30.65 5.11
C PHE A 270 -31.88 -32.09 5.48
N ILE A 271 -32.88 -32.70 4.84
CA ILE A 271 -33.23 -34.12 5.09
C ILE A 271 -32.12 -35.05 4.57
N LEU A 272 -31.54 -34.73 3.42
CA LEU A 272 -30.52 -35.55 2.76
C LEU A 272 -29.10 -35.31 3.29
N HIS A 273 -28.89 -34.47 4.30
CA HIS A 273 -27.55 -34.10 4.78
C HIS A 273 -26.66 -35.28 5.19
N ARG A 274 -27.26 -36.39 5.63
CA ARG A 274 -26.56 -37.64 5.98
C ARG A 274 -26.03 -38.41 4.76
N ARG A 275 -26.42 -38.02 3.55
CA ARG A 275 -25.98 -38.61 2.28
C ARG A 275 -25.11 -37.62 1.51
N PRO A 276 -23.80 -37.51 1.81
CA PRO A 276 -22.92 -36.46 1.27
C PRO A 276 -22.82 -36.44 -0.26
N ARG A 277 -23.03 -37.59 -0.91
CA ARG A 277 -23.06 -37.70 -2.38
C ARG A 277 -24.30 -37.05 -3.01
N LEU A 278 -25.38 -36.83 -2.25
CA LEU A 278 -26.64 -36.30 -2.74
C LEU A 278 -26.89 -34.85 -2.30
N TRP A 279 -26.69 -34.52 -1.02
CA TRP A 279 -27.06 -33.18 -0.53
C TRP A 279 -26.11 -32.08 -1.00
N LYS A 280 -24.81 -32.35 -1.18
CA LYS A 280 -23.84 -31.34 -1.64
C LYS A 280 -24.16 -30.83 -3.05
N PRO A 281 -24.33 -31.69 -4.07
CA PRO A 281 -24.73 -31.22 -5.40
C PRO A 281 -26.14 -30.63 -5.40
N LEU A 282 -27.07 -31.16 -4.59
CA LEU A 282 -28.41 -30.58 -4.45
C LEU A 282 -28.35 -29.18 -3.84
N ALA A 283 -27.58 -28.97 -2.78
CA ALA A 283 -27.41 -27.66 -2.12
C ALA A 283 -26.84 -26.63 -3.09
N LEU A 284 -25.82 -27.02 -3.87
CA LEU A 284 -25.27 -26.15 -4.91
C LEU A 284 -26.30 -25.82 -5.98
N SER A 285 -27.05 -26.82 -6.44
CA SER A 285 -28.10 -26.64 -7.45
C SER A 285 -29.21 -25.72 -6.95
N VAL A 286 -29.69 -25.94 -5.72
CA VAL A 286 -30.70 -25.09 -5.08
C VAL A 286 -30.19 -23.66 -4.94
N LEU A 287 -28.96 -23.46 -4.45
CA LEU A 287 -28.37 -22.13 -4.31
C LEU A 287 -28.31 -21.40 -5.66
N VAL A 288 -27.82 -22.07 -6.71
CA VAL A 288 -27.68 -21.48 -8.05
C VAL A 288 -29.04 -21.18 -8.66
N LEU A 289 -29.97 -22.15 -8.65
CA LEU A 289 -31.30 -22.00 -9.23
C LEU A 289 -32.13 -20.94 -8.50
N ASP A 290 -32.07 -20.89 -7.17
CA ASP A 290 -32.79 -19.93 -6.35
C ASP A 290 -32.33 -18.49 -6.66
N LEU A 291 -31.02 -18.23 -6.57
CA LEU A 291 -30.46 -16.89 -6.84
C LEU A 291 -30.63 -16.48 -8.31
N LEU A 292 -30.49 -17.41 -9.27
CA LEU A 292 -30.74 -17.13 -10.69
C LEU A 292 -32.21 -16.86 -10.97
N ALA A 293 -33.15 -17.61 -10.39
CA ALA A 293 -34.58 -17.43 -10.65
C ALA A 293 -35.07 -16.01 -10.30
N PHE A 294 -34.50 -15.40 -9.25
CA PHE A 294 -34.83 -14.04 -8.85
C PHE A 294 -33.94 -12.96 -9.47
N GLY A 295 -32.68 -13.27 -9.81
CA GLY A 295 -31.73 -12.32 -10.40
C GLY A 295 -31.77 -12.22 -11.92
N TYR A 296 -32.32 -13.23 -12.61
CA TYR A 296 -32.36 -13.27 -14.07
C TYR A 296 -33.25 -12.17 -14.67
N GLY A 297 -32.80 -11.56 -15.76
CA GLY A 297 -33.52 -10.51 -16.47
C GLY A 297 -33.42 -9.10 -15.86
N PHE A 298 -32.87 -8.96 -14.65
CA PHE A 298 -32.70 -7.64 -14.03
C PHE A 298 -31.36 -6.96 -14.37
N ASN A 299 -30.25 -7.71 -14.43
CA ASN A 299 -28.97 -7.16 -14.86
C ASN A 299 -28.97 -7.05 -16.40
N PRO A 300 -29.06 -5.85 -16.99
CA PRO A 300 -29.09 -5.71 -18.44
C PRO A 300 -27.73 -6.12 -19.01
N ALA A 301 -27.73 -6.97 -20.02
CA ALA A 301 -26.58 -7.13 -20.90
C ALA A 301 -26.66 -5.99 -21.93
N ALA A 302 -25.75 -5.02 -21.85
CA ALA A 302 -25.58 -4.03 -22.91
C ALA A 302 -24.70 -4.64 -24.02
N ASP A 303 -24.97 -4.31 -25.29
CA ASP A 303 -24.04 -4.66 -26.37
C ASP A 303 -22.73 -3.88 -26.16
N PRO A 304 -21.58 -4.56 -25.98
CA PRO A 304 -20.30 -3.88 -25.79
C PRO A 304 -19.96 -2.92 -26.93
N ARG A 305 -20.50 -3.13 -28.14
CA ARG A 305 -20.33 -2.22 -29.29
C ARG A 305 -20.87 -0.81 -29.03
N LEU A 306 -21.78 -0.63 -28.07
CA LEU A 306 -22.23 0.70 -27.65
C LEU A 306 -21.13 1.51 -26.97
N LEU A 307 -20.08 0.86 -26.45
CA LEU A 307 -18.90 1.54 -25.89
C LEU A 307 -17.93 2.00 -26.99
N ASP A 308 -17.96 1.36 -28.17
CA ASP A 308 -17.16 1.76 -29.33
C ASP A 308 -17.77 2.95 -30.08
N PHE A 309 -19.05 3.24 -29.84
CA PHE A 309 -19.72 4.37 -30.45
C PHE A 309 -19.19 5.69 -29.89
N LYS A 310 -18.68 6.52 -30.79
CA LYS A 310 -18.23 7.88 -30.49
C LYS A 310 -19.15 8.87 -31.21
N PRO A 311 -19.91 9.70 -30.47
CA PRO A 311 -20.80 10.68 -31.10
C PRO A 311 -20.02 11.71 -31.95
N PRO A 312 -20.53 12.13 -33.12
CA PRO A 312 -19.89 13.16 -33.95
C PRO A 312 -19.55 14.48 -33.21
N VAL A 313 -20.38 14.93 -32.27
CA VAL A 313 -20.10 16.10 -31.42
C VAL A 313 -18.85 15.89 -30.55
N VAL A 314 -18.60 14.65 -30.11
CA VAL A 314 -17.38 14.32 -29.34
C VAL A 314 -16.16 14.36 -30.25
N GLU A 315 -16.28 13.89 -31.50
CA GLU A 315 -15.21 14.03 -32.50
C GLU A 315 -14.88 15.49 -32.80
N PHE A 316 -15.91 16.33 -32.97
CA PHE A 316 -15.77 17.77 -33.13
C PHE A 316 -15.02 18.39 -31.94
N LEU A 317 -15.47 18.13 -30.71
CA LEU A 317 -14.84 18.67 -29.50
C LEU A 317 -13.39 18.22 -29.34
N GLN A 318 -13.08 16.95 -29.63
CA GLN A 318 -11.71 16.43 -29.59
C GLN A 318 -10.82 16.94 -30.74
N GLY A 319 -11.41 17.57 -31.77
CA GLY A 319 -10.68 18.30 -32.80
C GLY A 319 -9.93 19.49 -32.23
N ASP A 320 -10.49 20.13 -31.19
CA ASP A 320 -9.82 21.19 -30.44
C ASP A 320 -8.81 20.57 -29.45
N LYS A 321 -7.52 20.85 -29.68
CA LYS A 321 -6.42 20.37 -28.84
C LYS A 321 -6.09 21.30 -27.67
N GLY A 322 -6.78 22.43 -27.56
CA GLY A 322 -6.64 23.34 -26.43
C GLY A 322 -7.18 22.74 -25.14
N LEU A 323 -6.75 23.29 -24.01
CA LEU A 323 -7.31 22.94 -22.71
C LEU A 323 -8.56 23.80 -22.46
N PHE A 324 -9.73 23.17 -22.43
CA PHE A 324 -11.01 23.85 -22.20
C PHE A 324 -11.94 22.99 -21.34
N ARG A 325 -12.98 23.62 -20.78
CA ARG A 325 -14.12 22.92 -20.18
C ARG A 325 -15.40 23.11 -21.00
N ILE A 326 -16.35 22.23 -20.76
CA ILE A 326 -17.71 22.30 -21.29
C ILE A 326 -18.74 22.43 -20.17
N THR A 327 -19.93 22.91 -20.52
CA THR A 327 -21.15 22.80 -19.71
C THR A 327 -22.35 22.56 -20.63
N THR A 328 -23.56 22.45 -20.07
CA THR A 328 -24.79 22.33 -20.86
C THR A 328 -25.84 23.35 -20.49
N TYR A 329 -26.63 23.73 -21.50
CA TYR A 329 -27.82 24.56 -21.37
C TYR A 329 -29.06 23.74 -21.76
N ASN A 330 -29.96 23.47 -20.81
CA ASN A 330 -31.03 22.48 -20.97
C ASN A 330 -32.41 23.07 -20.71
N ALA A 331 -33.44 22.60 -21.42
CA ALA A 331 -34.82 22.82 -20.99
C ALA A 331 -35.14 21.97 -19.73
N PRO A 332 -36.13 22.36 -18.91
CA PRO A 332 -36.54 21.58 -17.75
C PRO A 332 -36.86 20.12 -18.12
N GLY A 333 -36.17 19.17 -17.49
CA GLY A 333 -36.32 17.73 -17.73
C GLY A 333 -35.36 17.13 -18.76
N GLU A 334 -34.63 17.94 -19.54
CA GLU A 334 -33.62 17.46 -20.48
C GLU A 334 -32.29 17.11 -19.78
N LYS A 335 -31.60 16.09 -20.31
CA LYS A 335 -30.28 15.64 -19.85
C LYS A 335 -29.28 15.55 -20.99
N THR A 336 -29.22 16.60 -21.79
CA THR A 336 -28.24 16.76 -22.88
C THR A 336 -26.84 16.55 -22.32
N PHE A 337 -26.06 15.68 -22.97
CA PHE A 337 -24.68 15.33 -22.60
C PHE A 337 -24.46 15.26 -21.07
N ASN A 338 -25.13 14.31 -20.42
CA ASN A 338 -25.20 14.20 -18.95
C ASN A 338 -23.81 14.27 -18.28
N ALA A 339 -23.74 14.82 -17.07
CA ALA A 339 -22.47 14.98 -16.35
C ALA A 339 -21.71 13.64 -16.21
N ASN A 340 -20.38 13.71 -16.23
CA ASN A 340 -19.42 12.60 -16.28
C ASN A 340 -19.38 11.80 -17.60
N VAL A 341 -20.28 12.01 -18.57
CA VAL A 341 -20.18 11.34 -19.89
C VAL A 341 -18.89 11.73 -20.62
N GLY A 342 -18.47 12.99 -20.50
CA GLY A 342 -17.22 13.48 -21.08
C GLY A 342 -15.96 12.77 -20.60
N MET A 343 -15.98 12.13 -19.42
CA MET A 343 -14.82 11.43 -18.85
C MET A 343 -14.35 10.26 -19.73
N PHE A 344 -15.26 9.59 -20.45
CA PHE A 344 -14.89 8.51 -21.39
C PHE A 344 -14.03 9.01 -22.55
N TYR A 345 -14.07 10.30 -22.83
CA TYR A 345 -13.44 10.94 -23.98
C TYR A 345 -12.42 12.02 -23.59
N ASP A 346 -12.02 12.07 -22.31
CA ASP A 346 -11.12 13.08 -21.73
C ASP A 346 -11.60 14.54 -21.94
N LEU A 347 -12.92 14.74 -21.97
CA LEU A 347 -13.54 16.06 -22.03
C LEU A 347 -13.83 16.56 -20.61
N GLN A 348 -13.30 17.73 -20.26
CA GLN A 348 -13.47 18.32 -18.93
C GLN A 348 -14.82 19.04 -18.82
N ASP A 349 -15.61 18.69 -17.82
CA ASP A 349 -16.94 19.25 -17.55
C ASP A 349 -16.90 20.05 -16.25
N VAL A 350 -17.47 21.26 -16.22
CA VAL A 350 -17.62 22.03 -14.96
C VAL A 350 -18.76 21.51 -14.09
N ARG A 351 -19.60 20.64 -14.64
CA ARG A 351 -20.58 19.89 -13.84
C ARG A 351 -19.87 18.68 -13.23
N GLY A 352 -20.64 17.75 -12.70
CA GLY A 352 -20.12 16.48 -12.24
C GLY A 352 -21.17 15.69 -11.48
N TYR A 353 -20.99 14.38 -11.38
CA TYR A 353 -21.74 13.51 -10.47
C TYR A 353 -20.80 12.89 -9.44
N ASP A 354 -20.84 13.39 -8.20
CA ASP A 354 -20.04 12.91 -7.08
C ASP A 354 -20.78 13.12 -5.73
N SER A 355 -20.61 12.19 -4.78
CA SER A 355 -21.19 12.29 -3.43
C SER A 355 -20.38 13.17 -2.46
N ILE A 356 -19.17 13.57 -2.84
CA ILE A 356 -18.22 14.32 -2.01
C ILE A 356 -17.68 15.56 -2.75
N ILE A 357 -18.58 16.34 -3.34
CA ILE A 357 -18.25 17.61 -4.01
C ILE A 357 -17.76 18.62 -2.96
N PRO A 358 -16.59 19.26 -3.14
CA PRO A 358 -16.12 20.30 -2.23
C PRO A 358 -17.14 21.43 -2.09
N LYS A 359 -17.41 21.85 -0.84
CA LYS A 359 -18.37 22.92 -0.52
C LYS A 359 -18.03 24.22 -1.24
N GLN A 360 -16.76 24.59 -1.29
CA GLN A 360 -16.31 25.79 -2.00
C GLN A 360 -16.67 25.78 -3.50
N TYR A 361 -16.68 24.60 -4.13
CA TYR A 361 -17.04 24.49 -5.54
C TYR A 361 -18.54 24.65 -5.73
N VAL A 362 -19.33 24.08 -4.81
CA VAL A 362 -20.79 24.28 -4.78
C VAL A 362 -21.13 25.75 -4.54
N ASP A 363 -20.46 26.41 -3.61
CA ASP A 363 -20.68 27.83 -3.30
C ASP A 363 -20.32 28.72 -4.50
N TYR A 364 -19.20 28.43 -5.18
CA TYR A 364 -18.82 29.11 -6.42
C TYR A 364 -19.85 28.91 -7.53
N MET A 365 -20.26 27.67 -7.79
CA MET A 365 -21.27 27.35 -8.80
C MET A 365 -22.64 27.98 -8.47
N ALA A 366 -22.96 28.17 -7.19
CA ALA A 366 -24.18 28.86 -6.73
C ALA A 366 -24.19 30.37 -7.04
N LEU A 367 -23.02 30.99 -7.27
CA LEU A 367 -22.92 32.37 -7.75
C LEU A 367 -23.26 32.49 -9.25
N ILE A 368 -23.11 31.40 -10.02
CA ILE A 368 -23.47 31.35 -11.44
C ILE A 368 -24.95 30.95 -11.60
N TYR A 369 -25.36 29.88 -10.93
CA TYR A 369 -26.70 29.31 -11.07
C TYR A 369 -27.13 28.57 -9.78
N PRO A 370 -28.41 28.66 -9.34
CA PRO A 370 -28.90 27.91 -8.18
C PRO A 370 -28.72 26.39 -8.30
N GLN A 371 -27.99 25.77 -7.38
CA GLN A 371 -27.61 24.35 -7.47
C GLN A 371 -28.74 23.39 -7.07
N THR A 372 -29.74 23.24 -7.93
CA THR A 372 -30.98 22.47 -7.67
C THR A 372 -30.80 20.94 -7.67
N GLU A 373 -29.67 20.41 -8.13
CA GLU A 373 -29.44 18.95 -8.25
C GLU A 373 -28.52 18.35 -7.17
N LEU A 374 -28.14 19.12 -6.13
CA LEU A 374 -27.22 18.66 -5.08
C LEU A 374 -27.74 17.42 -4.32
N LEU A 375 -29.05 17.29 -4.15
CA LEU A 375 -29.67 16.09 -3.54
C LEU A 375 -29.40 14.80 -4.34
N TYR A 376 -29.13 14.95 -5.64
CA TYR A 376 -28.79 13.87 -6.56
C TYR A 376 -27.28 13.79 -6.83
N ASN A 377 -26.44 14.41 -5.99
CA ASN A 377 -24.98 14.40 -6.13
C ASN A 377 -24.47 15.08 -7.39
N ARG A 378 -25.12 16.15 -7.84
CA ARG A 378 -24.75 16.83 -9.09
C ARG A 378 -24.62 18.33 -8.91
N ILE A 379 -23.65 18.88 -9.62
CA ILE A 379 -23.69 20.29 -10.03
C ILE A 379 -24.72 20.40 -11.16
N ALA A 380 -25.67 21.32 -11.00
CA ALA A 380 -26.80 21.46 -11.91
C ALA A 380 -26.32 21.96 -13.29
N PRO A 381 -26.97 21.53 -14.40
CA PRO A 381 -26.82 22.23 -15.67
C PRO A 381 -27.47 23.61 -15.60
N ILE A 382 -27.14 24.48 -16.55
CA ILE A 382 -27.82 25.77 -16.69
C ILE A 382 -29.17 25.50 -17.35
N TYR A 383 -30.27 25.88 -16.71
CA TYR A 383 -31.61 25.66 -17.25
C TYR A 383 -32.13 26.90 -18.00
N THR A 384 -32.95 26.70 -19.03
CA THR A 384 -33.46 27.78 -19.90
C THR A 384 -34.15 28.93 -19.17
N LYS A 385 -34.74 28.65 -18.00
CA LYS A 385 -35.40 29.64 -17.14
C LYS A 385 -34.44 30.72 -16.60
N HIS A 386 -33.13 30.45 -16.56
CA HIS A 386 -32.10 31.34 -16.05
C HIS A 386 -31.02 31.59 -17.11
N ARG A 387 -31.45 32.17 -18.24
CA ARG A 387 -30.57 32.47 -19.38
C ARG A 387 -29.44 33.43 -18.99
N GLU A 388 -29.68 34.32 -18.03
CA GLU A 388 -28.71 35.29 -17.49
C GLU A 388 -27.42 34.63 -16.96
N ALA A 389 -27.49 33.37 -16.53
CA ALA A 389 -26.32 32.63 -16.04
C ALA A 389 -25.26 32.39 -17.14
N LEU A 390 -25.65 32.38 -18.43
CA LEU A 390 -24.73 32.25 -19.55
C LEU A 390 -23.84 33.50 -19.73
N ASP A 391 -24.32 34.66 -19.29
CA ASP A 391 -23.60 35.93 -19.42
C ASP A 391 -22.68 36.20 -18.21
N SER A 392 -22.67 35.32 -17.21
CA SER A 392 -21.83 35.45 -16.01
C SER A 392 -20.31 35.41 -16.33
N PRO A 393 -19.51 36.38 -15.86
CA PRO A 393 -18.04 36.33 -16.01
C PRO A 393 -17.40 35.20 -15.20
N LEU A 394 -18.10 34.66 -14.19
CA LEU A 394 -17.64 33.50 -13.42
C LEU A 394 -17.68 32.22 -14.26
N LEU A 395 -18.62 32.12 -15.21
CA LEU A 395 -18.63 31.01 -16.17
C LEU A 395 -17.43 31.08 -17.12
N ASP A 396 -17.00 32.29 -17.48
CA ASP A 396 -15.83 32.53 -18.32
C ASP A 396 -14.54 32.14 -17.59
N LEU A 397 -14.43 32.52 -16.31
CA LEU A 397 -13.29 32.20 -15.43
C LEU A 397 -13.10 30.68 -15.23
N LEU A 398 -14.18 29.89 -15.30
CA LEU A 398 -14.09 28.43 -15.28
C LEU A 398 -13.46 27.82 -16.53
N ASN A 399 -13.06 28.63 -17.52
CA ASN A 399 -12.51 28.21 -18.80
C ASN A 399 -13.53 27.36 -19.60
N VAL A 400 -14.82 27.70 -19.49
CA VAL A 400 -15.89 27.08 -20.29
C VAL A 400 -15.86 27.67 -21.70
N LYS A 401 -15.36 26.89 -22.65
CA LYS A 401 -15.26 27.29 -24.06
C LYS A 401 -16.49 26.87 -24.88
N TYR A 402 -17.10 25.74 -24.53
CA TYR A 402 -18.23 25.18 -25.28
C TYR A 402 -19.44 24.91 -24.39
N VAL A 403 -20.61 25.33 -24.85
CA VAL A 403 -21.92 25.03 -24.23
C VAL A 403 -22.69 24.11 -25.16
N LEU A 404 -23.01 22.90 -24.68
CA LEU A 404 -23.77 21.91 -25.42
C LEU A 404 -25.26 22.05 -25.09
N THR A 405 -26.12 22.06 -26.10
CA THR A 405 -27.56 22.28 -25.91
C THR A 405 -28.40 21.72 -27.06
N THR A 406 -29.67 21.42 -26.80
CA THR A 406 -30.71 21.18 -27.82
C THR A 406 -31.53 22.45 -28.11
N GLN A 407 -31.30 23.51 -27.34
CA GLN A 407 -32.00 24.79 -27.42
C GLN A 407 -31.19 25.79 -28.25
N GLU A 408 -31.80 26.91 -28.60
CA GLU A 408 -31.08 28.03 -29.23
C GLU A 408 -30.59 29.02 -28.16
N ILE A 409 -29.38 29.56 -28.35
CA ILE A 409 -28.80 30.59 -27.49
C ILE A 409 -28.68 31.88 -28.30
N GLU A 410 -29.57 32.85 -28.06
CA GLU A 410 -29.60 34.11 -28.80
C GLU A 410 -28.71 35.20 -28.15
N SER A 411 -27.45 34.91 -27.85
CA SER A 411 -26.54 35.88 -27.21
C SER A 411 -25.38 36.23 -28.13
N PRO A 412 -25.01 37.51 -28.30
CA PRO A 412 -23.86 37.90 -29.11
C PRO A 412 -22.52 37.35 -28.56
N LYS A 413 -22.48 36.92 -27.29
CA LYS A 413 -21.33 36.27 -26.66
C LYS A 413 -21.08 34.84 -27.16
N TYR A 414 -22.09 34.20 -27.77
CA TYR A 414 -22.06 32.79 -28.13
C TYR A 414 -22.21 32.59 -29.64
N SER A 415 -21.22 31.96 -30.27
CA SER A 415 -21.26 31.63 -31.69
C SER A 415 -21.59 30.15 -31.88
N LEU A 416 -22.56 29.83 -32.76
CA LEU A 416 -22.87 28.44 -33.11
C LEU A 416 -21.73 27.89 -33.97
N VAL A 417 -21.03 26.86 -33.46
CA VAL A 417 -19.85 26.27 -34.13
C VAL A 417 -20.07 24.82 -34.57
N TYR A 418 -21.13 24.18 -34.08
CA TYR A 418 -21.55 22.84 -34.48
C TYR A 418 -23.06 22.73 -34.36
N ASP A 419 -23.72 22.20 -35.40
CA ASP A 419 -25.16 21.97 -35.45
C ASP A 419 -25.41 20.57 -36.05
N GLY A 420 -25.81 19.63 -35.19
CA GLY A 420 -25.97 18.22 -35.53
C GLY A 420 -26.94 17.52 -34.57
N GLU A 421 -26.50 16.44 -33.93
CA GLU A 421 -27.30 15.74 -32.92
C GLU A 421 -27.55 16.58 -31.65
N VAL A 422 -26.65 17.52 -31.37
CA VAL A 422 -26.78 18.60 -30.40
C VAL A 422 -26.12 19.83 -31.01
N ARG A 423 -26.46 21.01 -30.51
CA ARG A 423 -25.78 22.25 -30.86
C ARG A 423 -24.62 22.50 -29.90
N VAL A 424 -23.52 23.01 -30.44
CA VAL A 424 -22.39 23.50 -29.64
C VAL A 424 -22.19 24.96 -29.93
N TYR A 425 -22.30 25.77 -28.88
CA TYR A 425 -21.98 27.19 -28.93
C TYR A 425 -20.60 27.43 -28.32
N ARG A 426 -19.75 28.18 -29.02
CA ARG A 426 -18.47 28.66 -28.51
C ARG A 426 -18.70 29.95 -27.73
N ASN A 427 -18.24 29.96 -26.49
CA ASN A 427 -18.22 31.14 -25.62
C ASN A 427 -17.05 32.05 -26.02
N GLU A 428 -17.34 33.19 -26.64
CA GLU A 428 -16.32 34.17 -27.05
C GLU A 428 -15.73 34.94 -25.85
N GLY A 429 -16.37 34.88 -24.68
CA GLY A 429 -15.85 35.45 -23.44
C GLY A 429 -14.92 34.53 -22.64
N CYS A 430 -14.67 33.30 -23.11
CA CYS A 430 -13.94 32.27 -22.38
C CYS A 430 -12.55 32.74 -21.91
N MET A 431 -12.27 32.65 -20.61
CA MET A 431 -10.93 32.95 -20.06
C MET A 431 -9.98 31.74 -20.22
N PRO A 432 -8.66 31.99 -20.35
CA PRO A 432 -7.66 30.91 -20.38
C PRO A 432 -7.61 30.15 -19.05
N ARG A 433 -7.20 28.88 -19.09
CA ARG A 433 -7.08 28.05 -17.87
C ARG A 433 -6.05 28.58 -16.88
N ALA A 434 -5.00 29.22 -17.37
CA ALA A 434 -4.00 29.88 -16.55
C ALA A 434 -3.72 31.28 -17.12
N PHE A 435 -3.57 32.25 -16.23
CA PHE A 435 -3.29 33.65 -16.57
C PHE A 435 -2.62 34.33 -15.39
N ALA A 436 -2.01 35.48 -15.62
CA ALA A 436 -1.48 36.32 -14.55
C ALA A 436 -2.05 37.73 -14.56
N LEU A 437 -2.14 38.33 -13.37
CA LEU A 437 -2.52 39.72 -13.18
C LEU A 437 -1.51 40.41 -12.24
N PRO A 438 -1.21 41.71 -12.44
CA PRO A 438 -0.32 42.45 -11.55
C PRO A 438 -0.80 42.45 -10.09
N THR A 439 0.16 42.57 -9.15
CA THR A 439 -0.16 42.55 -7.71
C THR A 439 -1.11 43.69 -7.31
N GLY A 440 -1.06 44.82 -8.02
CA GLY A 440 -1.96 45.97 -7.80
C GLY A 440 -3.43 45.73 -8.16
N CYS A 441 -3.77 44.58 -8.74
CA CYS A 441 -5.13 44.22 -9.15
C CYS A 441 -5.72 43.10 -8.28
N ALA A 442 -5.03 42.74 -7.20
CA ALA A 442 -5.54 41.79 -6.22
C ALA A 442 -6.42 42.53 -5.19
N VAL A 443 -7.55 41.93 -4.85
CA VAL A 443 -8.50 42.44 -3.85
C VAL A 443 -8.57 41.42 -2.73
N VAL A 444 -8.27 41.83 -1.50
CA VAL A 444 -8.47 40.97 -0.32
C VAL A 444 -9.87 41.23 0.23
N ALA A 445 -10.69 40.18 0.35
CA ALA A 445 -12.06 40.29 0.84
C ALA A 445 -12.38 39.23 1.91
N ASP A 446 -13.13 39.66 2.94
CA ASP A 446 -13.72 38.75 3.94
C ASP A 446 -14.90 37.96 3.35
N ASP A 447 -15.77 38.64 2.59
CA ASP A 447 -16.84 38.02 1.82
C ASP A 447 -16.47 37.96 0.34
N VAL A 448 -15.95 36.81 -0.08
CA VAL A 448 -15.57 36.55 -1.47
C VAL A 448 -16.77 36.57 -2.41
N ALA A 449 -17.94 36.12 -1.94
CA ALA A 449 -19.13 36.08 -2.78
C ALA A 449 -19.62 37.50 -3.11
N GLU A 450 -19.54 38.42 -2.15
CA GLU A 450 -19.81 39.84 -2.38
C GLU A 450 -18.73 40.48 -3.29
N ALA A 451 -17.46 40.17 -3.06
CA ALA A 451 -16.37 40.67 -3.90
C ALA A 451 -16.48 40.20 -5.36
N LEU A 452 -16.83 38.93 -5.61
CA LEU A 452 -17.05 38.37 -6.96
C LEU A 452 -18.27 38.95 -7.68
N ARG A 453 -19.21 39.58 -6.94
CA ARG A 453 -20.33 40.34 -7.53
C ARG A 453 -19.96 41.78 -7.86
N THR A 454 -18.92 42.31 -7.20
CA THR A 454 -18.50 43.72 -7.30
C THR A 454 -17.36 43.91 -8.29
N TYR A 455 -16.37 43.02 -8.25
CA TYR A 455 -15.16 43.08 -9.08
C TYR A 455 -15.20 42.00 -10.16
N ASP A 456 -14.90 42.41 -11.39
CA ASP A 456 -14.86 41.50 -12.54
C ASP A 456 -13.56 40.66 -12.51
N PRO A 457 -13.65 39.32 -12.46
CA PRO A 457 -12.48 38.44 -12.41
C PRO A 457 -11.59 38.49 -13.66
N ARG A 458 -12.07 39.10 -14.76
CA ARG A 458 -11.24 39.36 -15.95
C ARG A 458 -10.18 40.42 -15.70
N HIS A 459 -10.35 41.23 -14.67
CA HIS A 459 -9.50 42.38 -14.34
C HIS A 459 -8.89 42.31 -12.94
N TYR A 460 -9.50 41.56 -12.03
CA TYR A 460 -9.12 41.51 -10.62
C TYR A 460 -8.95 40.06 -10.13
N VAL A 461 -8.02 39.83 -9.19
CA VAL A 461 -7.89 38.54 -8.48
C VAL A 461 -8.42 38.73 -7.06
N ILE A 462 -9.44 37.98 -6.68
CA ILE A 462 -10.01 38.10 -5.34
C ILE A 462 -9.36 37.07 -4.42
N LEU A 463 -8.73 37.53 -3.34
CA LEU A 463 -8.05 36.69 -2.35
C LEU A 463 -8.87 36.70 -1.05
N GLU A 464 -9.05 35.53 -0.45
CA GLU A 464 -9.69 35.45 0.86
C GLU A 464 -8.83 36.05 1.96
N SER A 465 -9.46 36.86 2.82
CA SER A 465 -8.85 37.29 4.07
C SER A 465 -8.63 36.10 5.01
N GLY A 466 -7.43 36.01 5.57
CA GLY A 466 -6.98 34.84 6.35
C GLY A 466 -5.49 34.90 6.66
N LYS A 467 -4.82 33.74 6.77
CA LYS A 467 -3.36 33.57 7.04
C LYS A 467 -2.40 34.37 6.12
N TYR A 468 -2.93 35.08 5.14
CA TYR A 468 -2.23 35.78 4.07
C TYR A 468 -2.47 37.31 4.10
N ALA A 469 -3.14 37.82 5.15
CA ALA A 469 -3.49 39.25 5.31
C ALA A 469 -2.29 40.21 5.47
N ASN A 470 -1.08 39.69 5.69
CA ASN A 470 0.13 40.51 5.92
C ASN A 470 0.92 40.83 4.64
N GLU A 471 0.46 40.41 3.45
CA GLU A 471 1.10 40.81 2.20
C GLU A 471 0.50 42.13 1.70
N GLN A 472 1.37 43.06 1.27
CA GLN A 472 0.98 44.36 0.71
C GLN A 472 0.09 44.16 -0.52
N VAL A 473 -1.21 44.18 -0.32
CA VAL A 473 -2.24 44.17 -1.36
C VAL A 473 -3.03 45.48 -1.20
N ALA A 474 -3.35 46.13 -2.33
CA ALA A 474 -4.02 47.42 -2.32
C ALA A 474 -5.41 47.31 -1.64
N THR A 475 -5.64 48.13 -0.62
CA THR A 475 -6.89 48.16 0.17
C THR A 475 -7.86 49.25 -0.27
N ASP A 476 -7.62 49.91 -1.40
CA ASP A 476 -8.31 51.15 -1.77
C ASP A 476 -9.29 51.03 -2.94
N LYS A 477 -10.29 51.91 -2.94
CA LYS A 477 -11.44 51.94 -3.87
C LYS A 477 -11.11 52.32 -5.33
N ASP A 478 -9.86 52.67 -5.63
CA ASP A 478 -9.40 53.09 -6.98
C ASP A 478 -8.41 52.08 -7.57
N LEU A 479 -8.83 50.82 -7.72
CA LEU A 479 -8.00 49.79 -8.33
C LEU A 479 -7.95 49.96 -9.86
N PRO A 480 -6.75 49.98 -10.48
CA PRO A 480 -6.62 50.08 -11.93
C PRO A 480 -7.29 48.88 -12.61
N THR A 481 -7.91 49.11 -13.78
CA THR A 481 -8.42 48.02 -14.61
C THR A 481 -7.25 47.32 -15.29
N CYS A 482 -6.98 46.09 -14.88
CA CYS A 482 -5.82 45.35 -15.36
C CYS A 482 -6.15 44.40 -16.51
N HIS A 483 -5.14 44.08 -17.30
CA HIS A 483 -5.26 43.13 -18.41
C HIS A 483 -4.53 41.82 -18.09
N LEU A 484 -5.15 40.72 -18.49
CA LEU A 484 -4.62 39.37 -18.30
C LEU A 484 -3.31 39.20 -19.07
N GLN A 485 -2.25 38.82 -18.37
CA GLN A 485 -1.01 38.37 -18.97
C GLN A 485 -1.09 36.87 -19.30
N PRO A 486 -0.75 36.44 -20.52
CA PRO A 486 -0.85 35.03 -20.91
C PRO A 486 0.07 34.13 -20.08
N ALA A 487 -0.45 32.97 -19.65
CA ALA A 487 0.33 31.90 -19.07
C ALA A 487 0.07 30.60 -19.82
N THR A 488 1.13 29.85 -20.14
CA THR A 488 1.04 28.64 -20.98
C THR A 488 1.22 27.39 -20.13
N ILE A 489 0.22 26.50 -20.15
CA ILE A 489 0.33 25.20 -19.50
C ILE A 489 1.15 24.27 -20.40
N THR A 490 2.33 23.86 -19.95
CA THR A 490 3.25 22.99 -20.70
C THR A 490 3.00 21.51 -20.44
N SER A 491 2.44 21.18 -19.28
CA SER A 491 2.03 19.82 -18.91
C SER A 491 0.88 19.87 -17.92
N TYR A 492 -0.13 19.02 -18.14
CA TYR A 492 -1.34 18.97 -17.33
C TYR A 492 -1.65 17.52 -16.92
N SER A 493 -1.61 17.25 -15.62
CA SER A 493 -2.01 15.98 -15.03
C SER A 493 -2.81 16.20 -13.74
N PRO A 494 -3.58 15.21 -13.25
CA PRO A 494 -4.40 15.39 -12.06
C PRO A 494 -3.63 15.80 -10.79
N ASN A 495 -2.35 15.39 -10.67
CA ASN A 495 -1.54 15.64 -9.49
C ASN A 495 -0.39 16.64 -9.74
N GLU A 496 -0.14 17.04 -10.98
CA GLU A 496 0.97 17.92 -11.32
C GLU A 496 0.65 18.76 -12.57
N VAL A 497 0.83 20.08 -12.46
CA VAL A 497 0.60 21.03 -13.55
C VAL A 497 1.80 21.95 -13.66
N PHE A 498 2.32 22.11 -14.87
CA PHE A 498 3.42 23.03 -15.19
C PHE A 498 2.90 24.21 -16.00
N VAL A 499 3.25 25.40 -15.56
CA VAL A 499 2.79 26.66 -16.15
C VAL A 499 3.99 27.56 -16.39
N ASP A 500 4.24 27.92 -17.65
CA ASP A 500 5.22 28.93 -18.03
C ASP A 500 4.55 30.30 -18.10
N VAL A 501 5.17 31.30 -17.46
CA VAL A 501 4.66 32.67 -17.39
C VAL A 501 5.80 33.67 -17.50
N ALA A 502 5.54 34.78 -18.20
CA ALA A 502 6.43 35.92 -18.29
C ALA A 502 5.72 37.14 -17.70
N LEU A 503 6.33 37.76 -16.69
CA LEU A 503 5.78 38.90 -15.96
C LEU A 503 6.72 40.09 -16.08
N ASP A 504 6.21 41.23 -16.53
CA ASP A 504 6.98 42.49 -16.59
C ASP A 504 7.10 43.15 -15.21
N GLU A 505 6.11 42.91 -14.34
CA GLU A 505 6.05 43.38 -12.95
C GLU A 505 5.57 42.25 -12.02
N PRO A 506 5.76 42.34 -10.70
CA PRO A 506 5.27 41.30 -9.78
C PRO A 506 3.76 41.08 -9.89
N GLY A 507 3.33 39.83 -9.95
CA GLY A 507 1.93 39.47 -10.20
C GLY A 507 1.49 38.14 -9.60
N PHE A 508 0.18 37.90 -9.60
CA PHE A 508 -0.43 36.63 -9.26
C PHE A 508 -0.66 35.81 -10.51
N LEU A 509 -0.07 34.61 -10.56
CA LEU A 509 -0.44 33.57 -11.51
C LEU A 509 -1.64 32.80 -10.96
N VAL A 510 -2.77 32.85 -11.66
CA VAL A 510 -3.99 32.11 -11.35
C VAL A 510 -4.09 30.87 -12.25
N LEU A 511 -4.35 29.72 -11.64
CA LEU A 511 -4.72 28.47 -12.30
C LEU A 511 -6.17 28.16 -11.95
N ALA A 512 -7.06 28.22 -12.95
CA ALA A 512 -8.52 28.05 -12.81
C ALA A 512 -8.96 26.59 -12.57
N ASP A 513 -8.23 25.89 -11.70
CA ASP A 513 -8.56 24.60 -11.14
C ASP A 513 -8.80 24.71 -9.65
N SER A 514 -9.75 23.94 -9.12
CA SER A 514 -10.17 24.03 -7.73
C SER A 514 -9.00 23.81 -6.74
N TYR A 515 -8.87 24.73 -5.80
CA TYR A 515 -8.01 24.67 -4.64
C TYR A 515 -8.47 23.56 -3.70
N PHE A 516 -7.52 22.84 -3.11
CA PHE A 516 -7.78 21.88 -2.04
C PHE A 516 -6.53 21.75 -1.16
N PRO A 517 -6.66 21.50 0.16
CA PRO A 517 -5.51 21.25 1.02
C PRO A 517 -4.60 20.14 0.48
N GLY A 518 -3.28 20.38 0.47
CA GLY A 518 -2.28 19.41 0.01
C GLY A 518 -1.60 19.72 -1.32
N TRP A 519 -2.06 20.74 -2.06
CA TRP A 519 -1.28 21.30 -3.15
C TRP A 519 -0.07 22.07 -2.63
N LYS A 520 1.06 21.95 -3.33
CA LYS A 520 2.28 22.76 -3.17
C LYS A 520 2.63 23.39 -4.52
N ALA A 521 3.23 24.57 -4.51
CA ALA A 521 3.71 25.22 -5.72
C ALA A 521 5.20 25.47 -5.62
N PHE A 522 5.88 25.41 -6.76
CA PHE A 522 7.31 25.68 -6.86
C PHE A 522 7.56 26.52 -8.09
N TYR A 523 8.54 27.41 -8.06
CA TYR A 523 8.97 28.16 -9.23
C TYR A 523 10.46 28.03 -9.49
N ARG A 524 10.84 28.15 -10.76
CA ARG A 524 12.23 28.18 -11.21
C ARG A 524 12.36 29.06 -12.45
N PRO A 525 13.55 29.63 -12.73
CA PRO A 525 13.80 30.31 -13.99
C PRO A 525 13.53 29.37 -15.17
N GLN A 526 12.87 29.88 -16.20
CA GLN A 526 12.52 29.07 -17.37
C GLN A 526 13.77 28.44 -18.01
N GLY A 527 13.66 27.17 -18.41
CA GLY A 527 14.77 26.40 -19.00
C GLY A 527 15.77 25.81 -17.99
N THR A 528 15.59 26.03 -16.69
CA THR A 528 16.39 25.35 -15.64
C THR A 528 15.73 24.06 -15.15
N GLY A 529 16.51 23.15 -14.55
CA GLY A 529 16.01 21.90 -14.01
C GLY A 529 15.33 22.04 -12.64
N GLU A 530 14.66 20.97 -12.22
CA GLU A 530 13.90 20.89 -10.94
C GLU A 530 14.78 21.18 -9.71
N GLU A 531 16.09 20.98 -9.81
CA GLU A 531 17.05 21.23 -8.73
C GLU A 531 17.15 22.71 -8.30
N ARG A 532 16.64 23.66 -9.10
CA ARG A 532 16.61 25.10 -8.75
C ARG A 532 15.25 25.57 -8.25
N GLU A 533 14.32 24.66 -7.99
CA GLU A 533 12.99 25.01 -7.53
C GLU A 533 13.00 25.63 -6.12
N GLN A 534 12.17 26.65 -5.95
CA GLN A 534 11.85 27.24 -4.66
C GLN A 534 10.36 27.11 -4.39
N GLU A 535 9.99 26.78 -3.15
CA GLU A 535 8.58 26.62 -2.76
C GLU A 535 7.85 27.97 -2.69
N LEU A 536 6.63 28.01 -3.22
CA LEU A 536 5.71 29.15 -3.19
C LEU A 536 4.51 28.84 -2.30
N THR A 537 3.99 29.89 -1.68
CA THR A 537 2.69 29.86 -1.00
C THR A 537 1.57 29.84 -2.06
N ILE A 538 0.62 28.92 -1.91
CA ILE A 538 -0.61 28.90 -2.70
C ILE A 538 -1.69 29.67 -1.95
N TYR A 539 -2.36 30.58 -2.65
CA TYR A 539 -3.53 31.32 -2.18
C TYR A 539 -4.80 30.73 -2.81
N ARG A 540 -5.90 30.71 -2.07
CA ARG A 540 -7.23 30.43 -2.63
C ARG A 540 -7.76 31.71 -3.26
N ALA A 541 -7.84 31.72 -4.59
CA ALA A 541 -8.30 32.87 -5.38
C ALA A 541 -9.73 32.65 -5.88
N ASP A 542 -10.49 33.73 -5.98
CA ASP A 542 -11.84 33.79 -6.54
C ASP A 542 -12.78 32.73 -5.94
N GLY A 543 -12.60 32.47 -4.64
CA GLY A 543 -13.40 31.52 -3.83
C GLY A 543 -13.16 30.05 -4.11
N ASN A 544 -12.49 29.69 -5.22
CA ASN A 544 -12.31 28.30 -5.60
C ASN A 544 -10.95 27.96 -6.22
N PHE A 545 -10.22 28.87 -6.86
CA PHE A 545 -9.04 28.56 -7.67
C PHE A 545 -7.72 28.69 -6.91
N ARG A 546 -6.63 28.29 -7.57
CA ARG A 546 -5.26 28.32 -7.03
C ARG A 546 -4.53 29.54 -7.60
N ALA A 547 -3.91 30.34 -6.75
CA ALA A 547 -3.02 31.42 -7.17
C ALA A 547 -1.66 31.35 -6.47
N VAL A 548 -0.62 31.86 -7.12
CA VAL A 548 0.71 32.05 -6.53
C VAL A 548 1.26 33.42 -6.89
N ARG A 549 1.97 34.05 -5.96
CA ARG A 549 2.64 35.32 -6.20
C ARG A 549 4.03 35.09 -6.78
N LEU A 550 4.37 35.82 -7.83
CA LEU A 550 5.65 35.73 -8.53
C LEU A 550 6.29 37.13 -8.67
N PRO A 551 7.62 37.22 -8.56
CA PRO A 551 8.33 38.44 -8.95
C PRO A 551 8.33 38.62 -10.48
N ALA A 552 8.67 39.82 -10.95
CA ALA A 552 8.92 40.07 -12.37
C ALA A 552 9.99 39.11 -12.91
N GLY A 553 9.82 38.62 -14.13
CA GLY A 553 10.72 37.66 -14.79
C GLY A 553 10.00 36.57 -15.57
N ARG A 554 10.78 35.59 -16.05
CA ARG A 554 10.28 34.42 -16.79
C ARG A 554 10.43 33.17 -15.95
N TRP A 555 9.29 32.55 -15.63
CA TRP A 555 9.20 31.50 -14.63
C TRP A 555 8.47 30.28 -15.18
N THR A 556 8.94 29.11 -14.78
CA THR A 556 8.17 27.87 -14.84
C THR A 556 7.66 27.58 -13.43
N VAL A 557 6.34 27.50 -13.27
CA VAL A 557 5.66 27.17 -12.02
C VAL A 557 5.13 25.75 -12.07
N ARG A 558 5.47 24.95 -11.06
CA ARG A 558 5.02 23.57 -10.88
C ARG A 558 4.06 23.48 -9.70
N PHE A 559 2.79 23.21 -9.96
CA PHE A 559 1.81 22.85 -8.95
C PHE A 559 1.84 21.33 -8.75
N LYS A 560 1.97 20.86 -7.51
CA LYS A 560 2.02 19.42 -7.18
C LYS A 560 1.07 19.07 -6.03
N TYR A 561 0.21 18.09 -6.23
CA TYR A 561 -0.68 17.58 -5.20
C TYR A 561 0.02 16.50 -4.38
N THR A 562 0.23 16.76 -3.09
CA THR A 562 0.96 15.86 -2.19
C THR A 562 0.39 15.89 -0.76
N PRO A 563 -0.90 15.54 -0.58
CA PRO A 563 -1.63 15.74 0.66
C PRO A 563 -1.04 14.95 1.83
N MET A 564 -1.01 15.58 3.01
CA MET A 564 -0.49 14.96 4.23
C MET A 564 -1.38 13.81 4.71
N SER A 565 -2.70 13.93 4.50
CA SER A 565 -3.68 12.88 4.81
C SER A 565 -3.35 11.56 4.11
N PHE A 566 -2.98 11.60 2.83
CA PHE A 566 -2.58 10.42 2.07
C PHE A 566 -1.26 9.84 2.57
N LYS A 567 -0.26 10.69 2.86
CA LYS A 567 1.03 10.24 3.41
C LYS A 567 0.87 9.56 4.77
N LEU A 568 0.07 10.14 5.67
CA LEU A 568 -0.25 9.56 6.97
C LEU A 568 -1.05 8.26 6.84
N GLY A 569 -2.02 8.23 5.94
CA GLY A 569 -2.81 7.04 5.65
C GLY A 569 -1.96 5.89 5.11
N LEU A 570 -1.09 6.19 4.14
CA LEU A 570 -0.14 5.24 3.57
C LEU A 570 0.82 4.71 4.64
N PHE A 571 1.35 5.60 5.48
CA PHE A 571 2.22 5.22 6.59
C PHE A 571 1.52 4.31 7.61
N ALA A 572 0.33 4.68 8.07
CA ALA A 572 -0.45 3.86 9.02
C ALA A 572 -0.80 2.49 8.42
N SER A 573 -1.11 2.43 7.13
CA SER A 573 -1.39 1.18 6.41
C SER A 573 -0.16 0.31 6.29
N PHE A 574 1.00 0.90 6.00
CA PHE A 574 2.28 0.20 5.97
C PHE A 574 2.61 -0.40 7.35
N VAL A 575 2.54 0.40 8.42
CA VAL A 575 2.80 -0.08 9.80
C VAL A 575 1.85 -1.21 10.17
N ALA A 576 0.55 -1.07 9.87
CA ALA A 576 -0.43 -2.12 10.13
C ALA A 576 -0.13 -3.41 9.34
N GLY A 577 0.31 -3.28 8.08
CA GLY A 577 0.75 -4.40 7.25
C GLY A 577 1.97 -5.12 7.82
N VAL A 578 2.95 -4.37 8.32
CA VAL A 578 4.14 -4.92 8.99
C VAL A 578 3.76 -5.68 10.26
N VAL A 579 2.93 -5.08 11.12
CA VAL A 579 2.46 -5.74 12.34
C VAL A 579 1.67 -6.99 12.00
N LEU A 580 0.81 -6.96 10.97
CA LEU A 580 0.08 -8.14 10.51
C LEU A 580 1.03 -9.23 10.00
N ALA A 581 2.06 -8.87 9.23
CA ALA A 581 3.06 -9.82 8.74
C ALA A 581 3.84 -10.48 9.90
N LEU A 582 4.24 -9.69 10.90
CA LEU A 582 4.90 -10.21 12.10
C LEU A 582 3.98 -11.12 12.92
N LEU A 583 2.71 -10.74 13.13
CA LEU A 583 1.73 -11.58 13.82
C LEU A 583 1.44 -12.88 13.05
N THR A 584 1.38 -12.80 11.72
CA THR A 584 1.21 -13.98 10.85
C THR A 584 2.43 -14.87 10.90
N GLY A 585 3.64 -14.30 10.88
CA GLY A 585 4.90 -15.02 11.05
C GLY A 585 4.96 -15.72 12.42
N TYR A 586 4.57 -15.04 13.49
CA TYR A 586 4.46 -15.62 14.83
C TYR A 586 3.43 -16.75 14.89
N TRP A 587 2.25 -16.57 14.27
CA TRP A 587 1.22 -17.60 14.20
C TRP A 587 1.67 -18.82 13.40
N LEU A 588 2.30 -18.61 12.24
CA LEU A 588 2.86 -19.67 11.40
C LEU A 588 3.97 -20.41 12.14
N TRP A 589 4.85 -19.68 12.83
CA TRP A 589 5.88 -20.25 13.68
C TRP A 589 5.26 -21.15 14.76
N GLY A 590 4.23 -20.68 15.46
CA GLY A 590 3.51 -21.47 16.46
C GLY A 590 2.81 -22.72 15.89
N ARG A 591 2.44 -22.73 14.61
CA ARG A 591 1.86 -23.91 13.94
C ARG A 591 2.89 -24.91 13.43
N LEU A 592 4.04 -24.42 12.97
CA LEU A 592 5.16 -25.25 12.53
C LEU A 592 5.96 -25.79 13.73
N TYR A 593 5.92 -25.09 14.86
CA TYR A 593 6.50 -25.51 16.14
C TYR A 593 5.69 -26.63 16.79
N ARG A 594 6.24 -27.85 16.82
CA ARG A 594 5.76 -28.94 17.67
C ARG A 594 6.68 -29.06 18.89
N ALA A 595 6.13 -28.91 20.09
CA ALA A 595 6.87 -28.93 21.36
C ALA A 595 7.60 -30.25 21.70
N GLY A 596 7.51 -31.29 20.85
CA GLY A 596 8.15 -32.60 21.06
C GLY A 596 9.54 -32.79 20.43
N ILE A 597 10.14 -31.75 19.82
CA ILE A 597 11.42 -31.85 19.09
C ILE A 597 12.60 -31.20 19.88
N GLU A 598 12.41 -30.89 21.16
CA GLU A 598 13.40 -30.16 21.98
C GLU A 598 14.70 -30.95 22.30
N GLU A 599 14.73 -32.26 22.06
CA GLU A 599 15.87 -33.12 22.41
C GLU A 599 16.95 -33.28 21.33
N SER A 600 16.70 -32.85 20.08
CA SER A 600 17.70 -32.97 19.01
C SER A 600 18.62 -31.75 18.92
N ASP A 601 19.93 -31.95 19.06
CA ASP A 601 20.96 -30.92 18.85
C ASP A 601 20.85 -30.26 17.47
N ALA A 602 20.46 -31.02 16.44
CA ALA A 602 20.26 -30.49 15.09
C ALA A 602 19.12 -29.46 15.03
N TRP A 603 18.10 -29.60 15.86
CA TRP A 603 16.98 -28.65 15.92
C TRP A 603 17.36 -27.36 16.65
N ARG A 604 18.15 -27.44 17.73
CA ARG A 604 18.68 -26.25 18.42
C ARG A 604 19.53 -25.42 17.45
N VAL A 605 20.41 -26.07 16.68
CA VAL A 605 21.23 -25.41 15.65
C VAL A 605 20.36 -24.80 14.53
N ALA A 606 19.35 -25.53 14.05
CA ALA A 606 18.45 -25.03 13.00
C ALA A 606 17.62 -23.83 13.48
N LYS A 607 17.04 -23.89 14.68
CA LYS A 607 16.27 -22.78 15.29
C LYS A 607 17.16 -21.55 15.51
N ASN A 608 18.37 -21.75 16.04
CA ASN A 608 19.32 -20.68 16.33
C ASN A 608 19.96 -20.08 15.06
N SER A 609 19.75 -20.69 13.89
CA SER A 609 20.21 -20.18 12.60
C SER A 609 19.08 -19.61 11.74
N LEU A 610 17.98 -20.35 11.56
CA LEU A 610 16.87 -19.97 10.66
C LEU A 610 16.04 -18.81 11.20
N ALA A 611 15.71 -18.79 12.50
CA ALA A 611 14.85 -17.74 13.05
C ALA A 611 15.52 -16.35 12.97
N PRO A 612 16.81 -16.19 13.34
CA PRO A 612 17.51 -14.92 13.14
C PRO A 612 17.63 -14.53 11.66
N ILE A 613 17.87 -15.47 10.74
CA ILE A 613 17.94 -15.18 9.30
C ILE A 613 16.60 -14.62 8.79
N VAL A 614 15.48 -15.27 9.12
CA VAL A 614 14.15 -14.80 8.69
C VAL A 614 13.85 -13.42 9.27
N LEU A 615 14.11 -13.20 10.56
CA LEU A 615 13.92 -11.89 11.20
C LEU A 615 14.82 -10.82 10.59
N GLN A 616 16.07 -11.16 10.24
CA GLN A 616 16.99 -10.25 9.59
C GLN A 616 16.53 -9.84 8.18
N LEU A 617 15.98 -10.78 7.41
CA LEU A 617 15.38 -10.49 6.11
C LEU A 617 14.15 -9.57 6.24
N VAL A 618 13.29 -9.82 7.23
CA VAL A 618 12.15 -8.94 7.54
C VAL A 618 12.65 -7.54 7.89
N ASN A 619 13.62 -7.43 8.79
CA ASN A 619 14.21 -6.14 9.17
C ASN A 619 14.79 -5.41 7.98
N LYS A 620 15.47 -6.13 7.07
CA LYS A 620 16.03 -5.51 5.88
C LYS A 620 14.94 -4.99 4.94
N ALA A 621 13.84 -5.73 4.78
CA ALA A 621 12.69 -5.25 4.01
C ALA A 621 12.07 -3.98 4.61
N LEU A 622 11.93 -3.92 5.94
CA LEU A 622 11.44 -2.73 6.65
C LEU A 622 12.38 -1.53 6.46
N GLU A 623 13.68 -1.74 6.60
CA GLU A 623 14.69 -0.70 6.39
C GLU A 623 14.72 -0.20 4.95
N THR A 624 14.57 -1.09 3.96
CA THR A 624 14.50 -0.70 2.55
C THR A 624 13.23 0.10 2.24
N ALA A 625 12.08 -0.30 2.80
CA ALA A 625 10.84 0.46 2.67
C ALA A 625 10.94 1.85 3.30
N PHE A 626 11.49 1.93 4.51
CA PHE A 626 11.76 3.20 5.18
C PHE A 626 12.77 4.05 4.41
N ALA A 627 13.82 3.43 3.88
CA ALA A 627 14.80 4.10 3.03
C ALA A 627 14.15 4.73 1.80
N ALA A 628 13.14 4.09 1.20
CA ALA A 628 12.42 4.64 0.07
C ALA A 628 11.67 5.93 0.43
N LEU A 629 10.95 5.90 1.56
CA LEU A 629 10.26 7.07 2.09
C LEU A 629 11.25 8.20 2.44
N MET A 630 12.33 7.85 3.15
CA MET A 630 13.35 8.78 3.60
C MET A 630 14.00 9.52 2.43
N LEU A 631 14.39 8.79 1.36
CA LEU A 631 15.02 9.39 0.18
C LEU A 631 14.05 10.31 -0.57
N ARG A 632 12.76 9.94 -0.66
CA ARG A 632 11.75 10.77 -1.32
C ARG A 632 11.44 12.07 -0.57
N ILE A 633 11.48 12.04 0.77
CA ILE A 633 11.22 13.23 1.59
C ILE A 633 12.44 14.14 1.63
N LEU A 634 13.65 13.59 1.83
CA LEU A 634 14.87 14.39 1.99
C LEU A 634 15.45 14.89 0.65
N GLY A 635 15.22 14.17 -0.44
CA GLY A 635 15.89 14.47 -1.71
C GLY A 635 17.40 14.19 -1.68
N PRO A 636 18.12 14.41 -2.80
CA PRO A 636 19.52 14.02 -2.93
C PRO A 636 20.48 14.74 -1.98
N GLU A 637 20.30 16.04 -1.73
CA GLU A 637 21.23 16.81 -0.91
C GLU A 637 21.21 16.40 0.57
N ASP A 638 20.05 16.45 1.21
CA ASP A 638 19.92 16.11 2.64
C ASP A 638 20.11 14.62 2.88
N ALA A 639 19.75 13.75 1.93
CA ALA A 639 20.13 12.34 1.99
C ALA A 639 21.66 12.17 1.95
N GLY A 640 22.37 12.99 1.17
CA GLY A 640 23.82 13.00 1.11
C GLY A 640 24.47 13.42 2.41
N LYS A 641 24.03 14.55 3.00
CA LYS A 641 24.47 15.03 4.31
C LYS A 641 24.26 13.96 5.39
N TYR A 642 23.08 13.34 5.41
CA TYR A 642 22.76 12.29 6.38
C TYR A 642 23.61 11.04 6.19
N TYR A 643 23.81 10.59 4.95
CA TYR A 643 24.62 9.42 4.65
C TYR A 643 26.10 9.64 4.99
N PHE A 644 26.62 10.86 4.78
CA PHE A 644 27.94 11.26 5.25
C PHE A 644 28.00 11.22 6.79
N ALA A 645 27.03 11.80 7.50
CA ALA A 645 26.97 11.76 8.96
C ALA A 645 26.94 10.33 9.52
N ILE A 646 26.16 9.42 8.90
CA ILE A 646 26.15 7.99 9.23
C ILE A 646 27.53 7.37 8.99
N THR A 647 28.20 7.71 7.90
CA THR A 647 29.53 7.15 7.58
C THR A 647 30.55 7.51 8.65
N ILE A 648 30.58 8.78 9.11
CA ILE A 648 31.42 9.20 10.23
C ILE A 648 31.03 8.47 11.52
N TRP A 649 29.73 8.34 11.81
CA TRP A 649 29.25 7.59 12.97
C TRP A 649 29.70 6.13 12.96
N VAL A 650 29.64 5.44 11.82
CA VAL A 650 30.11 4.05 11.68
C VAL A 650 31.59 3.92 12.05
N TRP A 651 32.42 4.89 11.65
CA TRP A 651 33.84 4.89 12.01
C TRP A 651 34.06 5.00 13.52
N LEU A 652 33.27 5.84 14.19
CA LEU A 652 33.31 5.98 15.66
C LEU A 652 32.74 4.74 16.38
N ASP A 653 31.68 4.14 15.88
CA ASP A 653 31.06 2.93 16.47
C ASP A 653 32.03 1.75 16.50
N ILE A 654 32.81 1.56 15.43
CA ILE A 654 33.84 0.51 15.37
C ILE A 654 34.93 0.75 16.40
N PHE A 655 35.37 2.01 16.54
CA PHE A 655 36.36 2.40 17.53
C PHE A 655 35.88 2.12 18.96
N THR A 656 34.61 2.41 19.27
CA THR A 656 34.04 2.20 20.60
C THR A 656 33.65 0.74 20.90
N THR A 657 33.39 -0.07 19.87
CA THR A 657 33.10 -1.51 20.01
C THR A 657 34.37 -2.35 20.12
N PHE A 658 35.49 -1.90 19.54
CA PHE A 658 36.87 -2.36 19.77
C PHE A 658 37.09 -3.89 19.79
N GLY A 659 36.32 -4.66 19.01
CA GLY A 659 36.39 -6.13 19.05
C GLY A 659 35.89 -6.78 20.37
N LEU A 660 35.43 -5.98 21.33
CA LEU A 660 35.01 -6.41 22.66
C LEU A 660 33.77 -7.32 22.62
N ASN A 661 32.92 -7.21 21.60
CA ASN A 661 31.76 -8.10 21.41
C ASN A 661 32.19 -9.56 21.29
N ILE A 662 33.17 -9.83 20.41
CA ILE A 662 33.65 -11.20 20.13
C ILE A 662 34.36 -11.76 21.37
N LEU A 663 35.17 -10.93 22.03
CA LEU A 663 35.88 -11.32 23.24
C LEU A 663 34.90 -11.65 24.38
N LEU A 664 33.93 -10.77 24.63
CA LEU A 664 32.89 -10.96 25.66
C LEU A 664 32.10 -12.24 25.39
N GLN A 665 31.64 -12.44 24.16
CA GLN A 665 30.89 -13.64 23.78
C GLN A 665 31.70 -14.91 24.02
N ARG A 666 32.97 -14.93 23.58
CA ARG A 666 33.84 -16.10 23.67
C ARG A 666 34.22 -16.46 25.10
N GLU A 667 34.59 -15.49 25.93
CA GLU A 667 35.04 -15.79 27.30
C GLU A 667 33.85 -16.13 28.21
N VAL A 668 32.69 -15.50 28.04
CA VAL A 668 31.48 -15.85 28.81
C VAL A 668 30.94 -17.24 28.42
N ALA A 669 31.08 -17.64 27.15
CA ALA A 669 30.70 -18.98 26.71
C ALA A 669 31.60 -20.09 27.29
N LYS A 670 32.81 -19.77 27.76
CA LYS A 670 33.68 -20.74 28.45
C LYS A 670 33.25 -20.97 29.91
N ASP A 671 32.85 -19.91 30.59
CA ASP A 671 32.39 -19.95 31.97
C ASP A 671 31.31 -18.88 32.22
N TYR A 672 30.07 -19.33 32.33
CA TYR A 672 28.91 -18.47 32.53
C TYR A 672 28.94 -17.73 33.88
N SER A 673 29.67 -18.23 34.89
CA SER A 673 29.73 -17.59 36.21
C SER A 673 30.47 -16.24 36.18
N LEU A 674 31.40 -16.08 35.23
CA LEU A 674 32.19 -14.86 35.05
C LEU A 674 31.48 -13.79 34.19
N ALA A 675 30.24 -14.04 33.76
CA ALA A 675 29.48 -13.15 32.88
C ALA A 675 29.40 -11.70 33.40
N ASN A 676 29.18 -11.51 34.70
CA ASN A 676 29.13 -10.18 35.31
C ASN A 676 30.49 -9.46 35.23
N ARG A 677 31.58 -10.16 35.58
CA ARG A 677 32.95 -9.63 35.57
C ARG A 677 33.35 -9.13 34.18
N TYR A 678 33.10 -9.93 33.13
CA TYR A 678 33.43 -9.54 31.76
C TYR A 678 32.49 -8.44 31.23
N LEU A 679 31.19 -8.48 31.55
CA LEU A 679 30.24 -7.44 31.13
C LEU A 679 30.57 -6.08 31.76
N ALA A 680 30.91 -6.04 33.06
CA ALA A 680 31.26 -4.81 33.75
C ALA A 680 32.55 -4.17 33.18
N ASN A 681 33.63 -4.95 33.03
CA ASN A 681 34.91 -4.45 32.54
C ASN A 681 34.88 -4.06 31.06
N THR A 682 34.14 -4.79 30.22
CA THR A 682 33.93 -4.36 28.81
C THR A 682 33.09 -3.09 28.72
N THR A 683 32.09 -2.92 29.59
CA THR A 683 31.29 -1.70 29.65
C THR A 683 32.15 -0.50 30.03
N ILE A 684 33.02 -0.63 31.04
CA ILE A 684 33.95 0.42 31.44
C ILE A 684 34.92 0.78 30.31
N LEU A 685 35.50 -0.22 29.63
CA LEU A 685 36.37 0.02 28.47
C LEU A 685 35.65 0.77 27.34
N ARG A 686 34.39 0.41 27.03
CA ARG A 686 33.58 1.14 26.03
C ARG A 686 33.38 2.60 26.41
N LEU A 687 33.08 2.88 27.69
CA LEU A 687 32.91 4.24 28.18
C LEU A 687 34.20 5.05 28.04
N ILE A 688 35.35 4.47 28.39
CA ILE A 688 36.67 5.10 28.18
C ILE A 688 36.89 5.40 26.69
N LEU A 689 36.62 4.44 25.81
CA LEU A 689 36.79 4.62 24.36
C LEU A 689 35.85 5.69 23.78
N ILE A 690 34.62 5.81 24.29
CA ILE A 690 33.69 6.89 23.89
C ILE A 690 34.24 8.25 24.32
N VAL A 691 34.74 8.36 25.56
CA VAL A 691 35.36 9.59 26.06
C VAL A 691 36.60 9.96 25.24
N VAL A 692 37.38 8.97 24.78
CA VAL A 692 38.53 9.20 23.87
C VAL A 692 38.09 9.55 22.45
N ALA A 693 36.96 9.01 21.97
CA ALA A 693 36.43 9.31 20.65
C ALA A 693 35.89 10.75 20.53
N ALA A 694 35.36 11.31 21.63
CA ALA A 694 34.81 12.67 21.65
C ALA A 694 35.81 13.77 21.22
N PRO A 695 37.04 13.88 21.77
CA PRO A 695 38.02 14.87 21.32
C PRO A 695 38.51 14.61 19.90
N LEU A 696 38.59 13.35 19.44
CA LEU A 696 38.92 13.02 18.05
C LEU A 696 37.85 13.55 17.08
N LEU A 697 36.58 13.39 17.45
CA LEU A 697 35.47 13.94 16.68
C LEU A 697 35.45 15.47 16.69
N ALA A 698 35.67 16.09 17.85
CA ALA A 698 35.75 17.55 17.97
C ALA A 698 36.91 18.12 17.14
N GLY A 699 38.07 17.46 17.16
CA GLY A 699 39.22 17.82 16.32
C GLY A 699 38.93 17.67 14.83
N PHE A 700 38.27 16.58 14.42
CA PHE A 700 37.82 16.39 13.04
C PHE A 700 36.86 17.49 12.57
N ILE A 701 35.83 17.80 13.38
CA ILE A 701 34.87 18.87 13.07
C ILE A 701 35.60 20.22 13.01
N GLY A 702 36.47 20.53 13.98
CA GLY A 702 37.26 21.76 13.98
C GLY A 702 38.13 21.92 12.73
N LEU A 703 38.85 20.87 12.33
CA LEU A 703 39.65 20.87 11.10
C LEU A 703 38.78 21.08 9.84
N ARG A 704 37.60 20.48 9.80
CA ARG A 704 36.66 20.68 8.69
C ARG A 704 36.14 22.11 8.64
N GLN A 705 35.81 22.73 9.77
CA GLN A 705 35.40 24.14 9.80
C GLN A 705 36.50 25.09 9.33
N LEU A 706 37.77 24.74 9.50
CA LEU A 706 38.91 25.53 9.00
C LEU A 706 39.20 25.35 7.51
N THR A 707 38.82 24.20 6.91
CA THR A 707 39.20 23.84 5.53
C THR A 707 38.02 23.87 4.57
N ARG A 708 36.96 23.11 4.85
CA ARG A 708 35.69 23.09 4.10
C ARG A 708 34.54 22.94 5.10
N PRO A 709 33.87 24.07 5.45
CA PRO A 709 32.87 24.09 6.49
C PRO A 709 31.73 23.11 6.24
N LEU A 710 31.37 22.37 7.30
CA LEU A 710 30.20 21.50 7.31
C LEU A 710 28.97 22.34 7.67
N ALA A 711 27.84 22.02 7.05
CA ALA A 711 26.57 22.66 7.37
C ALA A 711 26.14 22.35 8.81
N GLY A 712 25.49 23.31 9.49
CA GLY A 712 25.14 23.20 10.90
C GLY A 712 24.20 22.03 11.23
N ASP A 713 23.30 21.69 10.30
CA ASP A 713 22.42 20.52 10.35
C ASP A 713 23.23 19.19 10.36
N THR A 714 24.30 19.13 9.58
CA THR A 714 25.17 17.97 9.43
C THR A 714 25.99 17.76 10.70
N ILE A 715 26.51 18.85 11.28
CA ILE A 715 27.23 18.83 12.56
C ILE A 715 26.29 18.38 13.68
N ALA A 716 25.06 18.92 13.74
CA ALA A 716 24.06 18.53 14.72
C ALA A 716 23.72 17.03 14.59
N ALA A 717 23.55 16.50 13.38
CA ALA A 717 23.30 15.08 13.16
C ALA A 717 24.50 14.21 13.59
N ILE A 718 25.74 14.59 13.25
CA ILE A 718 26.96 13.88 13.69
C ILE A 718 27.06 13.86 15.22
N ALA A 719 26.82 15.00 15.87
CA ALA A 719 26.87 15.12 17.33
C ALA A 719 25.79 14.25 18.01
N LEU A 720 24.55 14.27 17.52
CA LEU A 720 23.47 13.42 18.04
C LEU A 720 23.77 11.92 17.84
N LEU A 721 24.27 11.53 16.67
CA LEU A 721 24.70 10.15 16.42
C LEU A 721 25.84 9.74 17.36
N ALA A 722 26.78 10.65 17.65
CA ALA A 722 27.88 10.41 18.59
C ALA A 722 27.38 10.24 20.03
N VAL A 723 26.39 11.03 20.49
CA VAL A 723 25.71 10.81 21.77
C VAL A 723 25.03 9.44 21.80
N GLY A 724 24.44 9.03 20.67
CA GLY A 724 23.83 7.71 20.47
C GLY A 724 24.79 6.52 20.60
N LEU A 725 26.12 6.73 20.51
CA LEU A 725 27.12 5.67 20.69
C LEU A 725 27.10 5.06 22.09
N LEU A 726 26.78 5.84 23.11
CA LEU A 726 26.73 5.35 24.49
C LEU A 726 25.68 4.25 24.68
N PRO A 727 24.38 4.51 24.44
CA PRO A 727 23.38 3.44 24.53
C PRO A 727 23.57 2.37 23.46
N GLY A 728 24.07 2.71 22.27
CA GLY A 728 24.35 1.73 21.21
C GLY A 728 25.41 0.70 21.62
N SER A 729 26.54 1.15 22.15
CA SER A 729 27.63 0.27 22.59
C SER A 729 27.22 -0.59 23.80
N LEU A 730 26.39 -0.06 24.72
CA LEU A 730 25.82 -0.85 25.80
C LEU A 730 24.89 -1.96 25.28
N ALA A 731 24.02 -1.65 24.32
CA ALA A 731 23.14 -2.64 23.70
C ALA A 731 23.93 -3.76 23.02
N ASN A 732 25.04 -3.42 22.34
CA ASN A 732 25.95 -4.38 21.74
C ASN A 732 26.60 -5.31 22.78
N GLY A 733 27.03 -4.76 23.93
CA GLY A 733 27.58 -5.55 25.03
C GLY A 733 26.56 -6.53 25.63
N LEU A 734 25.33 -6.07 25.89
CA LEU A 734 24.24 -6.92 26.37
C LEU A 734 23.92 -8.02 25.34
N THR A 735 23.80 -7.67 24.06
CA THR A 735 23.56 -8.63 22.98
C THR A 735 24.63 -9.73 22.93
N ALA A 736 25.91 -9.37 23.11
CA ALA A 736 27.00 -10.34 23.15
C ALA A 736 26.87 -11.34 24.31
N VAL A 737 26.34 -10.91 25.47
CA VAL A 737 26.04 -11.82 26.59
C VAL A 737 24.90 -12.78 26.24
N PHE A 738 23.78 -12.29 25.69
CA PHE A 738 22.70 -13.16 25.24
C PHE A 738 23.17 -14.20 24.21
N ASN A 739 24.04 -13.79 23.28
CA ASN A 739 24.66 -14.68 22.31
C ASN A 739 25.61 -15.70 22.96
N ALA A 740 26.31 -15.32 24.04
CA ALA A 740 27.15 -16.23 24.81
C ALA A 740 26.34 -17.33 25.51
N PHE A 741 25.16 -16.98 26.03
CA PHE A 741 24.20 -17.93 26.61
C PHE A 741 23.39 -18.72 25.56
N GLU A 742 23.74 -18.63 24.27
CA GLU A 742 23.07 -19.30 23.15
C GLU A 742 21.58 -18.93 22.98
N ARG A 743 21.18 -17.74 23.45
CA ARG A 743 19.79 -17.24 23.43
C ARG A 743 19.60 -16.14 22.39
N MET A 744 19.95 -16.48 21.14
CA MET A 744 19.94 -15.57 19.99
C MET A 744 18.55 -15.07 19.60
N GLU A 745 17.49 -15.75 20.05
CA GLU A 745 16.10 -15.34 19.80
C GLU A 745 15.75 -13.99 20.43
N TYR A 746 16.30 -13.66 21.60
CA TYR A 746 15.97 -12.40 22.28
C TYR A 746 16.57 -11.20 21.56
N PRO A 747 17.90 -11.15 21.25
CA PRO A 747 18.44 -10.07 20.44
C PRO A 747 17.75 -9.92 19.09
N ALA A 748 17.45 -11.02 18.38
CA ALA A 748 16.79 -10.96 17.08
C ALA A 748 15.37 -10.35 17.15
N LEU A 749 14.58 -10.72 18.18
CA LEU A 749 13.26 -10.11 18.43
C LEU A 749 13.38 -8.63 18.78
N ILE A 750 14.35 -8.27 19.62
CA ILE A 750 14.56 -6.88 20.04
C ILE A 750 15.02 -6.03 18.87
N THR A 751 15.92 -6.52 18.01
CA THR A 751 16.29 -5.84 16.76
C THR A 751 15.05 -5.59 15.90
N THR A 752 14.14 -6.57 15.82
CA THR A 752 12.90 -6.41 15.06
C THR A 752 12.00 -5.31 15.64
N VAL A 753 11.83 -5.28 16.97
CA VAL A 753 11.09 -4.21 17.66
C VAL A 753 11.77 -2.85 17.43
N SER A 754 13.08 -2.77 17.57
CA SER A 754 13.87 -1.55 17.37
C SER A 754 13.80 -1.06 15.93
N THR A 755 13.81 -1.95 14.94
CA THR A 755 13.61 -1.61 13.52
C THR A 755 12.20 -1.09 13.28
N VAL A 756 11.16 -1.71 13.83
CA VAL A 756 9.78 -1.20 13.72
C VAL A 756 9.66 0.19 14.35
N LEU A 757 10.19 0.38 15.57
CA LEU A 757 10.23 1.68 16.23
C LEU A 757 11.02 2.71 15.42
N LYS A 758 12.15 2.32 14.82
CA LYS A 758 12.95 3.15 13.91
C LYS A 758 12.15 3.65 12.73
N VAL A 759 11.46 2.74 12.04
CA VAL A 759 10.66 3.11 10.89
C VAL A 759 9.49 3.99 11.30
N VAL A 760 8.83 3.69 12.42
CA VAL A 760 7.68 4.46 12.90
C VAL A 760 8.09 5.87 13.31
N LEU A 761 9.01 5.98 14.27
CA LEU A 761 9.45 7.26 14.83
C LEU A 761 10.24 8.08 13.79
N GLY A 762 11.05 7.41 12.96
CA GLY A 762 11.78 8.05 11.88
C GLY A 762 10.85 8.63 10.82
N THR A 763 9.78 7.92 10.47
CA THR A 763 8.77 8.45 9.54
C THR A 763 8.05 9.65 10.15
N LEU A 764 7.63 9.57 11.43
CA LEU A 764 7.00 10.69 12.11
C LEU A 764 7.92 11.91 12.14
N ALA A 765 9.20 11.74 12.45
CA ALA A 765 10.18 12.83 12.45
C ALA A 765 10.28 13.51 11.06
N LEU A 766 10.30 12.72 9.98
CA LEU A 766 10.32 13.25 8.62
C LEU A 766 9.01 13.96 8.24
N LEU A 767 7.86 13.41 8.62
CA LEU A 767 6.55 14.02 8.32
C LEU A 767 6.30 15.32 9.09
N PHE A 768 6.87 15.47 10.29
CA PHE A 768 6.86 16.72 11.06
C PHE A 768 7.92 17.74 10.62
N GLY A 769 8.71 17.45 9.58
CA GLY A 769 9.70 18.38 9.06
C GLY A 769 10.97 18.50 9.90
N LEU A 770 11.25 17.55 10.81
CA LEU A 770 12.49 17.54 11.61
C LEU A 770 13.73 17.13 10.78
N GLY A 771 13.54 16.80 9.50
CA GLY A 771 14.59 16.43 8.57
C GLY A 771 15.42 15.22 9.02
N PHE A 772 16.66 15.14 8.54
CA PHE A 772 17.58 14.06 8.92
C PHE A 772 18.19 14.24 10.32
N VAL A 773 18.17 15.45 10.88
CA VAL A 773 18.57 15.71 12.27
C VAL A 773 17.59 15.03 13.23
N GLY A 774 16.29 15.10 12.95
CA GLY A 774 15.28 14.33 13.66
C GLY A 774 15.53 12.82 13.63
N LEU A 775 16.01 12.27 12.50
CA LEU A 775 16.39 10.85 12.40
C LEU A 775 17.57 10.48 13.30
N ALA A 776 18.55 11.39 13.43
CA ALA A 776 19.64 11.21 14.38
C ALA A 776 19.13 11.17 15.83
N GLY A 777 18.22 12.07 16.21
CA GLY A 777 17.58 12.06 17.53
C GLY A 777 16.76 10.77 17.80
N VAL A 778 16.02 10.29 16.80
CA VAL A 778 15.26 9.03 16.87
C VAL A 778 16.18 7.85 17.16
N SER A 779 17.40 7.81 16.60
CA SER A 779 18.36 6.73 16.83
C SER A 779 18.77 6.59 18.31
N ILE A 780 18.91 7.72 19.03
CA ILE A 780 19.25 7.74 20.45
C ILE A 780 18.12 7.10 21.26
N LEU A 781 16.88 7.51 21.01
CA LEU A 781 15.69 6.99 21.70
C LEU A 781 15.57 5.47 21.50
N ILE A 782 15.81 4.97 20.29
CA ILE A 782 15.75 3.53 19.98
C ILE A 782 16.86 2.78 20.72
N ASN A 783 18.08 3.30 20.74
CA ASN A 783 19.19 2.67 21.45
C ASN A 783 18.89 2.61 22.97
N VAL A 784 18.35 3.68 23.55
CA VAL A 784 17.96 3.71 24.97
C VAL A 784 16.87 2.68 25.29
N VAL A 785 15.82 2.61 24.47
CA VAL A 785 14.75 1.61 24.61
C VAL A 785 15.32 0.19 24.48
N THR A 786 16.22 -0.03 23.52
CA THR A 786 16.88 -1.31 23.28
C THR A 786 17.68 -1.76 24.52
N VAL A 787 18.50 -0.86 25.09
CA VAL A 787 19.24 -1.13 26.33
C VAL A 787 18.29 -1.44 27.49
N ALA A 788 17.24 -0.65 27.68
CA ALA A 788 16.29 -0.86 28.78
C ALA A 788 15.61 -2.23 28.71
N ILE A 789 15.20 -2.67 27.52
CA ILE A 789 14.59 -3.98 27.30
C ILE A 789 15.60 -5.10 27.53
N LEU A 790 16.79 -5.02 26.91
CA LEU A 790 17.84 -6.03 27.05
C LEU A 790 18.30 -6.17 28.50
N LEU A 791 18.49 -5.05 29.21
CA LEU A 791 18.90 -5.03 30.60
C LEU A 791 17.84 -5.66 31.51
N ARG A 792 16.56 -5.33 31.28
CA ARG A 792 15.45 -5.92 32.03
C ARG A 792 15.35 -7.43 31.82
N LEU A 793 15.54 -7.90 30.59
CA LEU A 793 15.55 -9.32 30.27
C LEU A 793 16.77 -10.02 30.88
N LEU A 794 17.95 -9.38 30.84
CA LEU A 794 19.17 -9.90 31.47
C LEU A 794 18.97 -10.11 32.97
N MET A 795 18.44 -9.09 33.66
CA MET A 795 18.15 -9.13 35.11
C MET A 795 17.12 -10.18 35.50
N ARG A 796 16.21 -10.53 34.57
CA ARG A 796 15.16 -11.52 34.81
C ARG A 796 15.64 -12.96 34.58
N HIS A 797 16.53 -13.18 33.61
CA HIS A 797 16.85 -14.53 33.12
C HIS A 797 18.28 -15.01 33.40
N PHE A 798 19.25 -14.12 33.58
CA PHE A 798 20.67 -14.52 33.67
C PHE A 798 21.36 -13.99 34.92
N LEU A 799 21.51 -12.66 35.04
CA LEU A 799 22.27 -12.05 36.13
C LEU A 799 21.84 -10.60 36.40
N ARG A 800 22.10 -10.13 37.63
CA ARG A 800 21.96 -8.73 38.01
C ARG A 800 23.31 -8.03 37.88
N PRO A 801 23.47 -7.02 36.99
CA PRO A 801 24.74 -6.35 36.79
C PRO A 801 25.27 -5.71 38.07
N ARG A 802 26.52 -5.99 38.41
CA ARG A 802 27.26 -5.35 39.50
C ARG A 802 28.58 -4.81 38.97
N LEU A 803 29.01 -3.66 39.48
CA LEU A 803 30.29 -3.08 39.10
C LEU A 803 31.43 -3.92 39.71
N GLU A 804 32.24 -4.53 38.86
CA GLU A 804 33.46 -5.26 39.24
C GLU A 804 34.63 -4.69 38.45
N LEU A 805 35.52 -3.95 39.11
CA LEU A 805 36.66 -3.29 38.49
C LEU A 805 37.88 -4.20 38.54
N ASP A 806 38.44 -4.52 37.37
CA ASP A 806 39.67 -5.29 37.25
C ASP A 806 40.57 -4.71 36.15
N PHE A 807 41.53 -3.90 36.57
CA PHE A 807 42.48 -3.25 35.66
C PHE A 807 43.39 -4.25 34.92
N GLY A 808 43.74 -5.37 35.55
CA GLY A 808 44.54 -6.42 34.94
C GLY A 808 43.79 -7.06 33.77
N LEU A 809 42.52 -7.38 34.00
CA LEU A 809 41.61 -7.87 32.97
C LEU A 809 41.43 -6.85 31.85
N GLN A 810 41.16 -5.58 32.18
CA GLN A 810 40.97 -4.52 31.17
C GLN A 810 42.19 -4.38 30.24
N ARG A 811 43.40 -4.38 30.79
CA ARG A 811 44.64 -4.31 30.00
C ARG A 811 44.82 -5.53 29.10
N TRP A 812 44.50 -6.72 29.61
CA TRP A 812 44.51 -7.95 28.81
C TRP A 812 43.49 -7.90 27.66
N MET A 813 42.26 -7.46 27.95
CA MET A 813 41.20 -7.34 26.95
C MET A 813 41.57 -6.35 25.84
N PHE A 814 42.17 -5.21 26.19
CA PHE A 814 42.64 -4.21 25.24
C PHE A 814 43.73 -4.75 24.32
N ASN A 815 44.78 -5.36 24.89
CA ASN A 815 45.90 -5.92 24.12
C ASN A 815 45.45 -7.04 23.17
N LEU A 816 44.49 -7.87 23.61
CA LEU A 816 43.97 -8.97 22.81
C LEU A 816 43.02 -8.49 21.70
N SER A 817 42.28 -7.40 21.93
CA SER A 817 41.25 -6.93 20.98
C SER A 817 41.76 -5.90 19.97
N TRP A 818 42.88 -5.22 20.22
CA TRP A 818 43.45 -4.22 19.30
C TRP A 818 43.68 -4.74 17.86
N PRO A 819 44.25 -5.94 17.61
CA PRO A 819 44.41 -6.46 16.26
C PRO A 819 43.07 -6.72 15.55
N LEU A 820 42.06 -7.16 16.29
CA LEU A 820 40.70 -7.38 15.76
C LEU A 820 40.03 -6.04 15.42
N MET A 821 40.19 -5.03 16.27
CA MET A 821 39.72 -3.67 15.99
C MET A 821 40.39 -3.13 14.71
N LEU A 822 41.72 -3.22 14.60
CA LEU A 822 42.45 -2.74 13.44
C LEU A 822 41.96 -3.42 12.15
N ASN A 823 41.72 -4.72 12.19
CA ASN A 823 41.20 -5.46 11.04
C ASN A 823 39.78 -4.99 10.65
N ASN A 824 38.89 -4.80 11.62
CA ASN A 824 37.53 -4.30 11.36
C ASN A 824 37.54 -2.87 10.84
N LEU A 825 38.40 -2.01 11.38
CA LEU A 825 38.54 -0.62 10.94
C LEU A 825 39.06 -0.53 9.50
N LEU A 826 40.11 -1.30 9.17
CA LEU A 826 40.62 -1.39 7.80
C LEU A 826 39.57 -1.90 6.82
N SER A 827 38.80 -2.93 7.22
CA SER A 827 37.72 -3.46 6.38
C SER A 827 36.62 -2.43 6.13
N VAL A 828 36.23 -1.63 7.12
CA VAL A 828 35.19 -0.61 6.92
C VAL A 828 35.68 0.58 6.11
N PHE A 829 36.91 1.04 6.36
CA PHE A 829 37.51 2.07 5.51
C PHE A 829 37.60 1.59 4.06
N PHE A 830 38.00 0.34 3.83
CA PHE A 830 38.02 -0.24 2.49
C PHE A 830 36.67 -0.10 1.76
N PHE A 831 35.54 -0.29 2.46
CA PHE A 831 34.20 -0.23 1.86
C PHE A 831 33.55 1.15 1.83
N LYS A 832 33.97 2.11 2.67
CA LYS A 832 33.22 3.38 2.87
C LYS A 832 34.09 4.65 2.82
N ILE A 833 35.41 4.54 2.65
CA ILE A 833 36.30 5.73 2.59
C ILE A 833 35.97 6.64 1.40
N ASP A 834 35.48 6.05 0.32
CA ASP A 834 35.07 6.73 -0.90
C ASP A 834 33.95 7.75 -0.69
N VAL A 835 33.02 7.50 0.24
CA VAL A 835 31.94 8.43 0.61
C VAL A 835 32.50 9.75 1.16
N ALA A 836 33.50 9.68 2.04
CA ALA A 836 34.11 10.86 2.61
C ALA A 836 34.96 11.64 1.58
N LEU A 837 35.63 10.92 0.67
CA LEU A 837 36.36 11.53 -0.44
C LEU A 837 35.40 12.22 -1.43
N LEU A 838 34.27 11.57 -1.75
CA LEU A 838 33.23 12.15 -2.62
C LEU A 838 32.59 13.39 -2.01
N GLU A 839 32.25 13.37 -0.71
CA GLU A 839 31.72 14.55 -0.02
C GLU A 839 32.71 15.72 -0.14
N THR A 840 33.96 15.46 0.22
CA THR A 840 35.00 16.50 0.27
C THR A 840 35.29 17.07 -1.10
N MET A 841 35.30 16.25 -2.16
CA MET A 841 35.69 16.65 -3.51
C MET A 841 34.52 17.14 -4.39
N ARG A 842 33.31 16.60 -4.20
CA ARG A 842 32.16 16.79 -5.10
C ARG A 842 30.87 17.26 -4.41
N GLY A 843 30.83 17.29 -3.07
CA GLY A 843 29.70 17.80 -2.30
C GLY A 843 28.59 16.77 -2.03
N ASN A 844 27.61 17.21 -1.24
CA ASN A 844 26.58 16.34 -0.64
C ASN A 844 25.61 15.73 -1.66
N ILE A 845 25.22 16.46 -2.72
CA ILE A 845 24.30 15.94 -3.73
C ILE A 845 24.85 14.66 -4.38
N VAL A 846 26.14 14.66 -4.75
CA VAL A 846 26.80 13.49 -5.36
C VAL A 846 26.83 12.31 -4.39
N VAL A 847 27.08 12.57 -3.11
CA VAL A 847 27.03 11.54 -2.05
C VAL A 847 25.62 10.97 -1.93
N GLY A 848 24.59 11.80 -1.98
CA GLY A 848 23.19 11.37 -1.93
C GLY A 848 22.82 10.48 -3.11
N LEU A 849 23.17 10.90 -4.33
CA LEU A 849 22.97 10.11 -5.56
C LEU A 849 23.71 8.77 -5.48
N TYR A 850 24.94 8.76 -4.96
CA TYR A 850 25.75 7.55 -4.80
C TYR A 850 25.23 6.61 -3.70
N SER A 851 24.70 7.17 -2.60
CA SER A 851 24.19 6.41 -1.45
C SER A 851 23.05 5.43 -1.82
N VAL A 852 22.24 5.77 -2.81
CA VAL A 852 21.13 4.91 -3.29
C VAL A 852 21.66 3.57 -3.79
N ALA A 853 22.78 3.57 -4.52
CA ALA A 853 23.41 2.34 -4.99
C ALA A 853 23.91 1.48 -3.81
N TYR A 854 24.53 2.09 -2.81
CA TYR A 854 24.94 1.40 -1.58
C TYR A 854 23.78 0.74 -0.85
N LYS A 855 22.59 1.35 -0.81
CA LYS A 855 21.44 0.72 -0.15
C LYS A 855 21.06 -0.62 -0.77
N PHE A 856 21.18 -0.75 -2.09
CA PHE A 856 20.98 -2.02 -2.78
C PHE A 856 22.11 -3.01 -2.48
N MET A 857 23.37 -2.56 -2.49
CA MET A 857 24.50 -3.43 -2.12
C MET A 857 24.33 -3.98 -0.70
N ASP A 858 24.01 -3.11 0.26
CA ASP A 858 23.80 -3.45 1.67
C ASP A 858 22.59 -4.40 1.85
N ALA A 859 21.57 -4.31 0.99
CA ALA A 859 20.44 -5.25 0.97
C ALA A 859 20.83 -6.65 0.49
N LEU A 860 21.70 -6.74 -0.51
CA LEU A 860 22.15 -8.01 -1.08
C LEU A 860 23.19 -8.72 -0.22
N ASN A 861 24.04 -7.97 0.49
CA ASN A 861 25.09 -8.51 1.35
C ASN A 861 24.58 -9.28 2.58
N VAL A 862 23.28 -9.23 2.89
CA VAL A 862 22.67 -10.11 3.89
C VAL A 862 22.76 -11.58 3.47
N ILE A 863 22.65 -11.87 2.17
CA ILE A 863 22.69 -13.23 1.62
C ILE A 863 23.98 -13.97 1.97
N PRO A 864 25.19 -13.48 1.62
CA PRO A 864 26.45 -14.16 1.92
C PRO A 864 26.72 -14.17 3.42
N ALA A 865 26.29 -13.14 4.17
CA ALA A 865 26.43 -13.11 5.62
C ALA A 865 25.64 -14.26 6.28
N SER A 866 24.36 -14.41 5.95
CA SER A 866 23.51 -15.49 6.45
C SER A 866 24.02 -16.87 6.01
N PHE A 867 24.46 -16.99 4.75
CA PHE A 867 25.05 -18.24 4.25
C PHE A 867 26.32 -18.60 5.02
N THR A 868 27.19 -17.62 5.27
CA THR A 868 28.46 -17.88 5.94
C THR A 868 28.27 -18.23 7.41
N ILE A 869 27.31 -17.62 8.11
CA ILE A 869 26.97 -18.01 9.50
C ILE A 869 26.59 -19.49 9.58
N ALA A 870 25.79 -19.99 8.63
CA ALA A 870 25.39 -21.40 8.60
C ALA A 870 26.55 -22.35 8.28
N VAL A 871 27.46 -21.92 7.41
CA VAL A 871 28.52 -22.78 6.87
C VAL A 871 29.83 -22.70 7.69
N PHE A 872 30.07 -21.60 8.40
CA PHE A 872 31.33 -21.34 9.12
C PHE A 872 31.70 -22.41 10.17
N PRO A 873 30.76 -22.94 10.99
CA PRO A 873 31.09 -24.01 11.94
C PRO A 873 31.60 -25.27 11.24
N ILE A 874 31.02 -25.60 10.08
CA ILE A 874 31.43 -26.75 9.25
C ILE A 874 32.87 -26.53 8.74
N MET A 875 33.16 -25.32 8.25
CA MET A 875 34.51 -24.96 7.77
C MET A 875 35.55 -25.01 8.88
N SER A 876 35.22 -24.50 10.07
CA SER A 876 36.12 -24.48 11.22
C SER A 876 36.46 -25.89 11.70
N ARG A 877 35.44 -26.78 11.75
CA ARG A 877 35.65 -28.20 12.10
C ARG A 877 36.51 -28.93 11.08
N TYR A 878 36.25 -28.72 9.78
CA TYR A 878 37.09 -29.33 8.75
C TYR A 878 38.52 -28.78 8.75
N ALA A 879 38.69 -27.48 9.00
CA ALA A 879 40.00 -26.84 9.16
C ALA A 879 40.80 -27.43 10.34
N ALA A 880 40.16 -27.67 11.48
CA ALA A 880 40.80 -28.31 12.64
C ALA A 880 41.25 -29.76 12.32
N SER A 881 40.47 -30.50 11.53
CA SER A 881 40.78 -31.89 11.14
C SER A 881 41.75 -32.02 9.95
N VAL A 882 42.30 -30.92 9.42
CA VAL A 882 43.19 -30.94 8.24
C VAL A 882 44.44 -31.81 8.46
N GLY A 883 44.94 -31.88 9.69
CA GLY A 883 46.09 -32.73 10.05
C GLY A 883 45.80 -34.24 9.96
N GLU A 884 44.54 -34.67 10.20
CA GLU A 884 44.16 -36.09 10.24
C GLU A 884 43.48 -36.58 8.95
N ARG A 885 42.60 -35.76 8.37
CA ARG A 885 41.73 -36.14 7.22
C ARG A 885 42.16 -35.48 5.91
N GLY A 886 43.28 -34.76 5.92
CA GLY A 886 43.78 -33.97 4.79
C GLY A 886 42.91 -32.75 4.46
N ARG A 887 43.32 -32.01 3.43
CA ARG A 887 42.67 -30.74 3.01
C ARG A 887 41.41 -30.93 2.16
N ALA A 888 41.11 -32.15 1.73
CA ALA A 888 40.05 -32.44 0.76
C ALA A 888 38.62 -32.10 1.26
N PRO A 889 38.22 -32.40 2.52
CA PRO A 889 36.88 -32.06 3.02
C PRO A 889 36.64 -30.55 3.06
N LEU A 890 37.61 -29.77 3.54
CA LEU A 890 37.54 -28.32 3.59
C LEU A 890 37.49 -27.71 2.18
N LEU A 891 38.30 -28.23 1.24
CA LEU A 891 38.29 -27.78 -0.15
C LEU A 891 36.95 -28.06 -0.82
N ARG A 892 36.36 -29.26 -0.65
CA ARG A 892 35.04 -29.59 -1.21
C ARG A 892 33.95 -28.67 -0.67
N ALA A 893 33.93 -28.46 0.65
CA ALA A 893 32.95 -27.57 1.27
C ALA A 893 33.10 -26.13 0.73
N TYR A 894 34.33 -25.62 0.61
CA TYR A 894 34.60 -24.29 0.07
C TYR A 894 34.17 -24.15 -1.40
N LEU A 895 34.51 -25.12 -2.25
CA LEU A 895 34.12 -25.12 -3.67
C LEU A 895 32.59 -25.16 -3.85
N LEU A 896 31.90 -25.94 -3.02
CA LEU A 896 30.43 -25.97 -2.99
C LEU A 896 29.86 -24.60 -2.61
N SER A 897 30.43 -23.98 -1.58
CA SER A 897 30.00 -22.68 -1.06
C SER A 897 30.15 -21.58 -2.12
N VAL A 898 31.31 -21.51 -2.76
CA VAL A 898 31.57 -20.59 -3.88
C VAL A 898 30.64 -20.86 -5.06
N ARG A 899 30.42 -22.13 -5.43
CA ARG A 899 29.51 -22.47 -6.53
C ARG A 899 28.07 -22.01 -6.27
N LEU A 900 27.54 -22.28 -5.08
CA LEU A 900 26.17 -21.87 -4.71
C LEU A 900 26.03 -20.34 -4.71
N LEU A 901 27.01 -19.63 -4.15
CA LEU A 901 26.98 -18.16 -4.14
C LEU A 901 27.14 -17.55 -5.52
N VAL A 902 27.95 -18.13 -6.41
CA VAL A 902 28.09 -17.67 -7.81
C VAL A 902 26.81 -17.91 -8.61
N ILE A 903 26.16 -19.07 -8.43
CA ILE A 903 24.85 -19.39 -9.02
C ILE A 903 23.80 -18.34 -8.58
N LEU A 904 23.93 -17.77 -7.39
CA LEU A 904 23.01 -16.74 -6.93
C LEU A 904 23.43 -15.32 -7.36
N ALA A 905 24.71 -14.98 -7.23
CA ALA A 905 25.19 -13.60 -7.37
C ALA A 905 25.23 -13.11 -8.83
N LEU A 906 25.64 -13.95 -9.78
CA LEU A 906 25.71 -13.58 -11.20
C LEU A 906 24.34 -13.19 -11.79
N PRO A 907 23.27 -14.00 -11.66
CA PRO A 907 21.96 -13.60 -12.17
C PRO A 907 21.40 -12.39 -11.42
N ILE A 908 21.65 -12.24 -10.11
CA ILE A 908 21.25 -11.05 -9.36
C ILE A 908 21.90 -9.80 -9.96
N ALA A 909 23.21 -9.82 -10.20
CA ALA A 909 23.92 -8.66 -10.76
C ALA A 909 23.39 -8.28 -12.15
N ALA A 910 23.12 -9.29 -13.00
CA ALA A 910 22.56 -9.09 -14.32
C ALA A 910 21.13 -8.52 -14.28
N VAL A 911 20.24 -9.09 -13.47
CA VAL A 911 18.85 -8.64 -13.31
C VAL A 911 18.80 -7.21 -12.77
N VAL A 912 19.59 -6.91 -11.73
CA VAL A 912 19.64 -5.55 -11.16
C VAL A 912 20.20 -4.55 -12.16
N THR A 913 21.16 -4.93 -13.01
CA THR A 913 21.67 -4.05 -14.08
C THR A 913 20.57 -3.66 -15.08
N ILE A 914 19.73 -4.62 -15.49
CA ILE A 914 18.61 -4.39 -16.41
C ILE A 914 17.50 -3.59 -15.73
N LEU A 915 17.21 -3.87 -14.46
CA LEU A 915 16.15 -3.24 -13.67
C LEU A 915 16.61 -2.00 -12.89
N ALA A 916 17.83 -1.50 -13.10
CA ALA A 916 18.39 -0.43 -12.27
C ALA A 916 17.53 0.83 -12.28
N GLU A 917 16.92 1.18 -13.42
CA GLU A 917 16.04 2.33 -13.56
C GLU A 917 14.74 2.19 -12.73
N PRO A 918 13.91 1.14 -12.91
CA PRO A 918 12.71 0.97 -12.10
C PRO A 918 13.03 0.76 -10.62
N LEU A 919 14.15 0.12 -10.27
CA LEU A 919 14.58 -0.07 -8.89
C LEU A 919 14.93 1.27 -8.22
N VAL A 920 15.72 2.12 -8.88
CA VAL A 920 16.07 3.45 -8.36
C VAL A 920 14.86 4.36 -8.31
N TYR A 921 13.98 4.32 -9.31
CA TYR A 921 12.72 5.07 -9.30
C TYR A 921 11.82 4.64 -8.13
N LEU A 922 11.72 3.33 -7.88
CA LEU A 922 10.96 2.79 -6.76
C LEU A 922 11.56 3.22 -5.41
N LEU A 923 12.89 3.24 -5.27
CA LEU A 923 13.56 3.59 -4.03
C LEU A 923 13.59 5.11 -3.80
N GLY A 924 14.18 5.89 -4.69
CA GLY A 924 14.41 7.34 -4.50
C GLY A 924 13.42 8.27 -5.23
N GLY A 925 12.78 7.81 -6.29
CA GLY A 925 11.99 8.64 -7.21
C GLY A 925 12.78 9.20 -8.40
N SER A 926 12.14 10.02 -9.24
CA SER A 926 12.74 10.60 -10.46
C SER A 926 13.96 11.48 -10.18
N GLN A 927 13.99 12.19 -9.06
CA GLN A 927 15.08 13.09 -8.64
C GLN A 927 16.46 12.42 -8.49
N TYR A 928 16.52 11.09 -8.43
CA TYR A 928 17.78 10.31 -8.35
C TYR A 928 18.24 9.75 -9.71
N LEU A 929 17.39 9.84 -10.74
CA LEU A 929 17.72 9.42 -12.10
C LEU A 929 18.34 10.58 -12.89
N PRO A 930 19.29 10.29 -13.80
CA PRO A 930 19.83 8.97 -14.16
C PRO A 930 21.05 8.54 -13.33
N HIS A 931 21.56 9.40 -12.44
CA HIS A 931 22.87 9.21 -11.81
C HIS A 931 22.94 7.99 -10.87
N SER A 932 21.95 7.80 -10.01
CA SER A 932 21.89 6.64 -9.12
C SER A 932 21.70 5.32 -9.88
N ARG A 933 21.00 5.35 -11.02
CA ARG A 933 20.90 4.19 -11.94
C ARG A 933 22.28 3.80 -12.45
N ILE A 934 23.07 4.76 -12.94
CA ILE A 934 24.42 4.49 -13.46
C ILE A 934 25.33 3.97 -12.35
N ALA A 935 25.29 4.58 -11.16
CA ALA A 935 26.07 4.12 -10.01
C ALA A 935 25.74 2.67 -9.65
N LEU A 936 24.44 2.32 -9.58
CA LEU A 936 23.99 0.96 -9.30
C LEU A 936 24.43 -0.05 -10.37
N GLN A 937 24.32 0.32 -11.66
CA GLN A 937 24.74 -0.54 -12.78
C GLN A 937 26.23 -0.86 -12.75
N LEU A 938 27.07 0.07 -12.27
CA LEU A 938 28.51 -0.13 -12.16
C LEU A 938 28.86 -0.91 -10.88
N MET A 939 28.32 -0.51 -9.73
CA MET A 939 28.64 -1.12 -8.43
C MET A 939 28.16 -2.55 -8.30
N ILE A 940 27.01 -2.91 -8.88
CA ILE A 940 26.40 -4.24 -8.67
C ILE A 940 27.30 -5.40 -9.12
N TRP A 941 28.21 -5.17 -10.07
CA TRP A 941 29.16 -6.19 -10.51
C TRP A 941 30.24 -6.52 -9.48
N SER A 942 30.35 -5.74 -8.40
CA SER A 942 31.20 -6.12 -7.26
C SER A 942 30.59 -7.27 -6.45
N ILE A 943 29.26 -7.45 -6.46
CA ILE A 943 28.55 -8.46 -5.66
C ILE A 943 29.02 -9.91 -5.90
N PRO A 944 29.15 -10.40 -7.16
CA PRO A 944 29.69 -11.73 -7.41
C PRO A 944 31.07 -11.97 -6.79
N ILE A 945 31.92 -10.95 -6.77
CA ILE A 945 33.27 -11.02 -6.23
C ILE A 945 33.24 -10.91 -4.71
N GLY A 946 32.48 -9.95 -4.19
CA GLY A 946 32.28 -9.75 -2.75
C GLY A 946 31.69 -10.97 -2.05
N PHE A 947 30.78 -11.71 -2.70
CA PHE A 947 30.23 -12.95 -2.15
C PHE A 947 31.30 -14.06 -2.03
N ILE A 948 32.19 -14.15 -3.02
CA ILE A 948 33.34 -15.07 -2.97
C ILE A 948 34.28 -14.63 -1.84
N ASN A 949 34.67 -13.35 -1.82
CA ASN A 949 35.54 -12.78 -0.80
C ASN A 949 34.99 -12.97 0.61
N SER A 950 33.66 -12.87 0.78
CA SER A 950 32.97 -13.12 2.05
C SER A 950 33.29 -14.52 2.56
N VAL A 951 33.01 -15.58 1.80
CA VAL A 951 33.29 -16.95 2.24
C VAL A 951 34.80 -17.20 2.37
N THR A 952 35.61 -16.70 1.45
CA THR A 952 37.06 -16.89 1.49
C THR A 952 37.68 -16.26 2.74
N ASN A 953 37.20 -15.08 3.17
CA ASN A 953 37.62 -14.41 4.40
C ASN A 953 37.45 -15.34 5.62
N TYR A 954 36.28 -15.96 5.76
CA TYR A 954 36.02 -16.87 6.88
C TYR A 954 36.82 -18.18 6.82
N VAL A 955 37.08 -18.72 5.62
CA VAL A 955 37.99 -19.86 5.47
C VAL A 955 39.42 -19.52 5.87
N LEU A 956 39.91 -18.32 5.52
CA LEU A 956 41.23 -17.85 5.94
C LEU A 956 41.30 -17.62 7.46
N ILE A 957 40.21 -17.15 8.08
CA ILE A 957 40.09 -17.08 9.54
C ILE A 957 40.19 -18.49 10.16
N ALA A 958 39.47 -19.48 9.60
CA ALA A 958 39.51 -20.87 10.07
C ALA A 958 40.90 -21.51 9.91
N LEU A 959 41.70 -21.07 8.92
CA LEU A 959 43.10 -21.47 8.72
C LEU A 959 44.10 -20.64 9.54
N ASN A 960 43.63 -19.84 10.51
CA ASN A 960 44.43 -18.96 11.36
C ASN A 960 45.27 -17.90 10.61
N GLN A 961 44.84 -17.46 9.42
CA GLN A 961 45.54 -16.48 8.58
C GLN A 961 45.13 -15.02 8.84
N GLN A 962 44.76 -14.68 10.08
CA GLN A 962 44.25 -13.35 10.45
C GLN A 962 45.24 -12.21 10.15
N ARG A 963 46.54 -12.43 10.39
CA ARG A 963 47.60 -11.43 10.09
C ARG A 963 47.74 -11.14 8.60
N PHE A 964 47.48 -12.15 7.75
CA PHE A 964 47.49 -11.96 6.30
C PHE A 964 46.28 -11.13 5.86
N LEU A 965 45.10 -11.38 6.43
CA LEU A 965 43.89 -10.62 6.15
C LEU A 965 44.09 -9.12 6.43
N THR A 966 44.72 -8.77 7.56
CA THR A 966 45.04 -7.37 7.88
C THR A 966 45.91 -6.70 6.81
N LYS A 967 46.94 -7.40 6.31
CA LYS A 967 47.79 -6.89 5.22
C LYS A 967 47.02 -6.75 3.90
N ALA A 968 46.15 -7.70 3.59
CA ALA A 968 45.33 -7.67 2.38
C ALA A 968 44.34 -6.48 2.39
N PHE A 969 43.66 -6.25 3.52
CA PHE A 969 42.78 -5.08 3.67
C PHE A 969 43.55 -3.76 3.65
N ALA A 970 44.74 -3.69 4.24
CA ALA A 970 45.58 -2.50 4.17
C ALA A 970 46.00 -2.17 2.72
N LEU A 971 46.39 -3.18 1.94
CA LEU A 971 46.71 -3.02 0.52
C LEU A 971 45.48 -2.60 -0.30
N GLY A 972 44.33 -3.25 -0.07
CA GLY A 972 43.07 -2.89 -0.71
C GLY A 972 42.63 -1.45 -0.40
N LEU A 973 42.80 -1.01 0.85
CA LEU A 973 42.51 0.36 1.27
C LEU A 973 43.46 1.35 0.60
N ALA A 974 44.76 1.05 0.56
CA ALA A 974 45.74 1.90 -0.12
C ALA A 974 45.42 2.08 -1.60
N PHE A 975 45.07 0.98 -2.30
CA PHE A 975 44.59 1.04 -3.68
C PHE A 975 43.33 1.89 -3.81
N THR A 976 42.33 1.67 -2.94
CA THR A 976 41.05 2.37 -2.99
C THR A 976 41.23 3.87 -2.78
N VAL A 977 42.04 4.28 -1.81
CA VAL A 977 42.33 5.70 -1.54
C VAL A 977 43.10 6.34 -2.70
N ALA A 978 44.18 5.70 -3.17
CA ALA A 978 44.99 6.23 -4.26
C ALA A 978 44.19 6.37 -5.56
N ALA A 979 43.42 5.35 -5.92
CA ALA A 979 42.58 5.37 -7.12
C ALA A 979 41.46 6.43 -7.00
N ASN A 980 40.80 6.55 -5.83
CA ASN A 980 39.74 7.55 -5.66
C ASN A 980 40.31 8.97 -5.72
N LEU A 981 41.47 9.24 -5.10
CA LEU A 981 42.12 10.55 -5.18
C LEU A 981 42.51 10.92 -6.63
N ALA A 982 42.96 9.94 -7.42
CA ALA A 982 43.33 10.16 -8.82
C ALA A 982 42.12 10.35 -9.75
N PHE A 983 41.05 9.56 -9.59
CA PHE A 983 39.97 9.48 -10.57
C PHE A 983 38.66 10.20 -10.19
N ILE A 984 38.38 10.47 -8.91
CA ILE A 984 37.19 11.27 -8.52
C ILE A 984 37.21 12.68 -9.15
N PRO A 985 38.35 13.40 -9.22
CA PRO A 985 38.43 14.71 -9.88
C PRO A 985 38.12 14.69 -11.39
N LEU A 986 38.21 13.51 -12.03
CA LEU A 986 37.94 13.36 -13.47
C LEU A 986 36.52 12.81 -13.73
N TYR A 987 36.09 11.80 -12.97
CA TYR A 987 34.87 11.04 -13.29
C TYR A 987 33.83 10.97 -12.16
N SER A 988 34.04 11.69 -11.04
CA SER A 988 33.10 11.80 -9.93
C SER A 988 32.66 10.43 -9.38
N TYR A 989 31.38 10.24 -9.04
CA TYR A 989 30.84 8.98 -8.51
C TYR A 989 31.02 7.77 -9.44
N ARG A 990 31.18 7.97 -10.77
CA ARG A 990 31.38 6.85 -11.71
C ARG A 990 32.75 6.19 -11.51
N ALA A 991 33.79 7.00 -11.22
CA ALA A 991 35.09 6.46 -10.84
C ALA A 991 34.99 5.64 -9.57
N SER A 992 34.36 6.21 -8.53
CA SER A 992 34.20 5.55 -7.24
C SER A 992 33.47 4.19 -7.37
N ALA A 993 32.39 4.14 -8.16
CA ALA A 993 31.65 2.92 -8.45
C ALA A 993 32.50 1.83 -9.13
N LEU A 994 33.35 2.20 -10.10
CA LEU A 994 34.28 1.26 -10.76
C LEU A 994 35.43 0.84 -9.85
N ILE A 995 35.98 1.78 -9.06
CA ILE A 995 37.04 1.50 -8.11
C ILE A 995 36.56 0.50 -7.07
N HIS A 996 35.29 0.56 -6.66
CA HIS A 996 34.69 -0.44 -5.76
C HIS A 996 34.70 -1.86 -6.35
N LEU A 997 34.46 -2.02 -7.65
CA LEU A 997 34.62 -3.31 -8.34
C LEU A 997 36.09 -3.76 -8.37
N PHE A 998 37.00 -2.87 -8.73
CA PHE A 998 38.43 -3.20 -8.81
C PHE A 998 39.07 -3.47 -7.45
N SER A 999 38.61 -2.80 -6.39
CA SER A 999 39.12 -3.02 -5.03
C SER A 999 38.74 -4.42 -4.54
N GLU A 1000 37.54 -4.90 -4.83
CA GLU A 1000 37.12 -6.29 -4.58
C GLU A 1000 37.96 -7.31 -5.36
N LEU A 1001 38.34 -7.00 -6.60
CA LEU A 1001 39.27 -7.83 -7.39
C LEU A 1001 40.68 -7.87 -6.79
N VAL A 1002 41.19 -6.74 -6.29
CA VAL A 1002 42.48 -6.68 -5.58
C VAL A 1002 42.43 -7.57 -4.33
N LEU A 1003 41.33 -7.49 -3.57
CA LEU A 1003 41.13 -8.31 -2.37
C LEU A 1003 41.03 -9.81 -2.71
N LEU A 1004 40.26 -10.16 -3.75
CA LEU A 1004 40.16 -11.54 -4.24
C LEU A 1004 41.53 -12.09 -4.65
N SER A 1005 42.35 -11.29 -5.31
CA SER A 1005 43.70 -11.68 -5.73
C SER A 1005 44.60 -11.98 -4.53
N CYS A 1006 44.54 -11.14 -3.49
CA CYS A 1006 45.26 -11.36 -2.23
C CYS A 1006 44.77 -12.63 -1.52
N PHE A 1007 43.46 -12.78 -1.38
CA PHE A 1007 42.85 -13.95 -0.74
C PHE A 1007 43.18 -15.24 -1.48
N TYR A 1008 43.11 -15.23 -2.81
CA TYR A 1008 43.47 -16.36 -3.65
C TYR A 1008 44.95 -16.75 -3.50
N HIS A 1009 45.86 -15.78 -3.41
CA HIS A 1009 47.27 -16.04 -3.16
C HIS A 1009 47.48 -16.83 -1.85
N SER A 1010 46.85 -16.39 -0.76
CA SER A 1010 46.94 -17.12 0.53
C SER A 1010 46.26 -18.49 0.48
N LEU A 1011 45.12 -18.58 -0.18
CA LEU A 1011 44.36 -19.82 -0.29
C LEU A 1011 45.09 -20.88 -1.13
N ARG A 1012 45.76 -20.49 -2.21
CA ARG A 1012 46.62 -21.38 -3.02
C ARG A 1012 47.77 -21.93 -2.17
N ARG A 1013 48.32 -21.12 -1.26
CA ARG A 1013 49.44 -21.50 -0.38
C ARG A 1013 49.00 -22.43 0.75
N HIS A 1014 47.84 -22.20 1.35
CA HIS A 1014 47.41 -22.90 2.57
C HIS A 1014 46.37 -24.01 2.35
N LEU A 1015 45.64 -23.99 1.22
CA LEU A 1015 44.60 -24.96 0.89
C LEU A 1015 44.93 -25.71 -0.41
N ALA A 1016 44.57 -25.17 -1.57
CA ALA A 1016 44.78 -25.74 -2.90
C ALA A 1016 44.46 -24.72 -4.02
N PRO A 1017 44.96 -24.91 -5.25
CA PRO A 1017 44.52 -24.14 -6.41
C PRO A 1017 43.04 -24.39 -6.73
N ILE A 1018 42.29 -23.32 -7.04
CA ILE A 1018 40.85 -23.38 -7.34
C ILE A 1018 40.64 -23.52 -8.85
N PRO A 1019 39.76 -24.43 -9.30
CA PRO A 1019 39.39 -24.55 -10.71
C PRO A 1019 38.36 -23.48 -11.11
N TRP A 1020 38.76 -22.21 -11.15
CA TRP A 1020 37.88 -21.06 -11.44
C TRP A 1020 37.07 -21.24 -12.73
N ALA A 1021 37.71 -21.66 -13.82
CA ALA A 1021 37.04 -21.89 -15.10
C ALA A 1021 35.86 -22.86 -14.95
N ARG A 1022 36.05 -23.98 -14.24
CA ARG A 1022 35.01 -25.01 -14.00
C ARG A 1022 33.87 -24.52 -13.11
N LEU A 1023 34.15 -23.58 -12.20
CA LEU A 1023 33.14 -23.00 -11.30
C LEU A 1023 32.27 -21.95 -11.99
N LEU A 1024 32.85 -21.15 -12.89
CA LEU A 1024 32.20 -19.96 -13.42
C LEU A 1024 31.47 -20.19 -14.76
N TRP A 1025 31.93 -21.11 -15.62
CA TRP A 1025 31.40 -21.18 -16.99
C TRP A 1025 29.92 -21.58 -17.07
N ARG A 1026 29.44 -22.54 -16.26
CA ARG A 1026 28.02 -22.96 -16.28
C ARG A 1026 27.09 -21.86 -15.78
N PRO A 1027 27.34 -21.25 -14.59
CA PRO A 1027 26.50 -20.15 -14.11
C PRO A 1027 26.59 -18.92 -15.02
N ALA A 1028 27.75 -18.62 -15.59
CA ALA A 1028 27.92 -17.50 -16.52
C ALA A 1028 27.12 -17.70 -17.82
N LEU A 1029 27.21 -18.89 -18.42
CA LEU A 1029 26.45 -19.21 -19.64
C LEU A 1029 24.94 -19.20 -19.38
N ALA A 1030 24.48 -19.78 -18.26
CA ALA A 1030 23.07 -19.71 -17.86
C ALA A 1030 22.59 -18.27 -17.66
N THR A 1031 23.43 -17.42 -17.04
CA THR A 1031 23.13 -15.99 -16.85
C THR A 1031 23.09 -15.24 -18.18
N ALA A 1032 24.00 -15.54 -19.12
CA ALA A 1032 24.01 -14.93 -20.44
C ALA A 1032 22.75 -15.27 -21.25
N LEU A 1033 22.30 -16.52 -21.21
CA LEU A 1033 21.03 -16.95 -21.82
C LEU A 1033 19.82 -16.22 -21.22
N MET A 1034 19.79 -16.10 -19.89
CA MET A 1034 18.76 -15.33 -19.18
C MET A 1034 18.75 -13.86 -19.64
N VAL A 1035 19.92 -13.21 -19.68
CA VAL A 1035 20.05 -11.81 -20.10
C VAL A 1035 19.61 -11.61 -21.55
N GLY A 1036 19.99 -12.50 -22.46
CA GLY A 1036 19.55 -12.45 -23.86
C GLY A 1036 18.03 -12.52 -24.00
N LEU A 1037 17.39 -13.40 -23.24
CA LEU A 1037 15.93 -13.50 -23.20
C LEU A 1037 15.27 -12.25 -22.60
N MET A 1038 15.77 -11.79 -21.45
CA MET A 1038 15.24 -10.59 -20.78
C MET A 1038 15.39 -9.34 -21.64
N TRP A 1039 16.50 -9.21 -22.36
CA TRP A 1039 16.74 -8.11 -23.28
C TRP A 1039 15.71 -8.10 -24.43
N ARG A 1040 15.43 -9.27 -25.00
CA ARG A 1040 14.44 -9.42 -26.07
C ARG A 1040 13.01 -9.12 -25.60
N LEU A 1041 12.67 -9.50 -24.36
CA LEU A 1041 11.35 -9.34 -23.79
C LEU A 1041 11.12 -7.98 -23.10
N ARG A 1042 12.14 -7.11 -23.01
CA ARG A 1042 12.07 -5.81 -22.30
C ARG A 1042 10.82 -4.96 -22.62
N PRO A 1043 10.31 -4.89 -23.87
CA PRO A 1043 9.09 -4.12 -24.18
C PRO A 1043 7.81 -4.62 -23.47
N ALA A 1044 7.77 -5.90 -23.07
CA ALA A 1044 6.62 -6.49 -22.35
C ALA A 1044 6.56 -6.12 -20.86
N GLY A 1045 7.56 -5.39 -20.36
CA GLY A 1045 7.61 -4.89 -18.98
C GLY A 1045 8.24 -5.86 -17.96
N PRO A 1046 8.57 -5.35 -16.75
CA PRO A 1046 9.29 -6.11 -15.71
C PRO A 1046 8.52 -7.31 -15.15
N LEU A 1047 7.18 -7.23 -15.13
CA LEU A 1047 6.31 -8.26 -14.56
C LEU A 1047 6.35 -9.59 -15.34
N LEU A 1048 6.59 -9.55 -16.65
CA LEU A 1048 6.71 -10.75 -17.50
C LEU A 1048 8.18 -11.15 -17.72
N THR A 1049 9.06 -10.17 -17.91
CA THR A 1049 10.48 -10.41 -18.21
C THR A 1049 11.23 -11.10 -17.08
N VAL A 1050 11.00 -10.71 -15.82
CA VAL A 1050 11.74 -11.26 -14.66
C VAL A 1050 11.39 -12.73 -14.39
N PRO A 1051 10.11 -13.15 -14.31
CA PRO A 1051 9.77 -14.56 -14.11
C PRO A 1051 10.24 -15.45 -15.25
N LEU A 1052 10.08 -15.02 -16.51
CA LEU A 1052 10.53 -15.79 -17.68
C LEU A 1052 12.05 -15.90 -17.74
N GLY A 1053 12.77 -14.82 -17.42
CA GLY A 1053 14.22 -14.85 -17.25
C GLY A 1053 14.66 -15.83 -16.16
N GLY A 1054 14.02 -15.79 -14.99
CA GLY A 1054 14.28 -16.71 -13.89
C GLY A 1054 14.03 -18.18 -14.26
N LEU A 1055 12.94 -18.48 -14.95
CA LEU A 1055 12.65 -19.83 -15.45
C LEU A 1055 13.68 -20.29 -16.48
N ALA A 1056 14.07 -19.42 -17.42
CA ALA A 1056 15.10 -19.73 -18.41
C ALA A 1056 16.47 -19.97 -17.74
N TYR A 1057 16.81 -19.19 -16.72
CA TYR A 1057 18.02 -19.39 -15.92
C TYR A 1057 18.02 -20.76 -15.22
N LEU A 1058 16.93 -21.11 -14.55
CA LEU A 1058 16.78 -22.40 -13.88
C LEU A 1058 16.85 -23.56 -14.88
N ALA A 1059 16.18 -23.45 -16.02
CA ALA A 1059 16.24 -24.43 -17.10
C ALA A 1059 17.66 -24.60 -17.64
N ALA A 1060 18.37 -23.49 -17.90
CA ALA A 1060 19.75 -23.50 -18.36
C ALA A 1060 20.70 -24.14 -17.34
N LEU A 1061 20.55 -23.85 -16.04
CA LEU A 1061 21.34 -24.50 -14.99
C LEU A 1061 21.13 -26.02 -14.95
N ILE A 1062 19.89 -26.48 -15.11
CA ILE A 1062 19.56 -27.90 -15.13
C ILE A 1062 20.16 -28.57 -16.37
N LEU A 1063 20.00 -27.97 -17.56
CA LEU A 1063 20.51 -28.49 -18.83
C LEU A 1063 22.04 -28.53 -18.88
N LEU A 1064 22.71 -27.52 -18.33
CA LEU A 1064 24.18 -27.47 -18.24
C LEU A 1064 24.75 -28.38 -17.16
N GLY A 1065 23.91 -29.09 -16.40
CA GLY A 1065 24.31 -29.98 -15.31
C GLY A 1065 25.01 -29.22 -14.19
N ALA A 1066 24.58 -28.00 -13.86
CA ALA A 1066 25.21 -27.17 -12.84
C ALA A 1066 25.14 -27.79 -11.42
N PHE A 1067 24.17 -28.67 -11.17
CA PHE A 1067 24.01 -29.45 -9.94
C PHE A 1067 24.32 -30.95 -10.19
N GLY A 1068 25.48 -31.41 -9.71
CA GLY A 1068 25.93 -32.81 -9.73
C GLY A 1068 25.25 -33.71 -8.69
N GLY A 1069 25.64 -34.99 -8.66
CA GLY A 1069 25.01 -36.03 -7.82
C GLY A 1069 25.14 -35.80 -6.30
N GLU A 1070 26.32 -35.42 -5.82
CA GLU A 1070 26.56 -35.11 -4.40
C GLU A 1070 25.77 -33.87 -3.93
N GLU A 1071 25.58 -32.90 -4.82
CA GLU A 1071 24.89 -31.63 -4.52
C GLU A 1071 23.38 -31.85 -4.43
N ARG A 1072 22.84 -32.70 -5.31
CA ARG A 1072 21.43 -33.15 -5.22
C ARG A 1072 21.17 -33.97 -3.96
N ALA A 1073 22.15 -34.77 -3.50
CA ALA A 1073 22.04 -35.53 -2.26
C ALA A 1073 22.05 -34.59 -1.03
N LEU A 1074 22.97 -33.62 -0.98
CA LEU A 1074 23.08 -32.67 0.12
C LEU A 1074 21.90 -31.69 0.19
N LEU A 1075 21.38 -31.23 -0.97
CA LEU A 1075 20.15 -30.43 -1.04
C LEU A 1075 18.90 -31.22 -0.58
N ARG A 1076 18.88 -32.54 -0.81
CA ARG A 1076 17.81 -33.43 -0.31
C ARG A 1076 17.90 -33.64 1.20
N GLU A 1077 19.10 -33.69 1.78
CA GLU A 1077 19.28 -33.79 3.24
C GLU A 1077 18.92 -32.51 4.00
N LEU A 1078 19.06 -31.34 3.36
CA LEU A 1078 18.76 -30.03 3.95
C LEU A 1078 17.26 -29.65 3.90
N LEU A 1079 16.43 -30.37 3.15
CA LEU A 1079 14.99 -30.11 3.07
C LEU A 1079 14.26 -30.76 4.27
N PRO A 1080 13.57 -29.99 5.13
CA PRO A 1080 12.97 -30.48 6.38
C PRO A 1080 11.78 -31.45 6.20
N TRP A 1081 11.37 -31.73 4.96
CA TRP A 1081 10.29 -32.67 4.66
C TRP A 1081 10.80 -34.10 4.54
N ARG A 1082 11.11 -34.72 5.69
CA ARG A 1082 10.85 -36.16 5.80
C ARG A 1082 9.34 -36.33 5.92
N ALA A 1083 8.69 -36.73 4.83
CA ALA A 1083 7.56 -37.64 4.99
C ALA A 1083 8.16 -38.91 5.61
N GLU A 1084 7.85 -39.19 6.87
CA GLU A 1084 8.04 -40.54 7.38
C GLU A 1084 7.39 -41.51 6.38
N PRO A 1085 8.09 -42.55 5.93
CA PRO A 1085 7.44 -43.60 5.17
C PRO A 1085 6.30 -44.15 6.03
N ALA A 1086 5.09 -44.11 5.48
CA ALA A 1086 3.91 -44.65 6.12
C ALA A 1086 4.17 -46.12 6.53
N SER A 1087 3.81 -46.43 7.77
CA SER A 1087 3.63 -47.76 8.35
C SER A 1087 4.85 -48.68 8.46
N ALA A 1088 5.47 -48.72 9.64
CA ALA A 1088 5.82 -49.99 10.27
C ALA A 1088 4.82 -50.24 11.42
N PRO A 1089 4.11 -51.37 11.47
CA PRO A 1089 3.18 -51.67 12.55
C PRO A 1089 3.96 -51.85 13.86
N ARG A 1090 3.51 -51.16 14.92
CA ARG A 1090 3.97 -51.41 16.29
C ARG A 1090 3.68 -52.89 16.62
N PRO A 1091 4.65 -53.67 17.14
CA PRO A 1091 4.32 -54.96 17.72
C PRO A 1091 3.47 -54.71 18.97
N GLY A 1092 2.31 -55.36 19.02
CA GLY A 1092 1.43 -55.32 20.18
C GLY A 1092 2.12 -55.93 21.39
N GLY A 1093 2.27 -55.12 22.44
CA GLY A 1093 2.53 -55.60 23.80
C GLY A 1093 1.21 -55.63 24.56
N ARG A 1094 0.88 -56.81 25.08
CA ARG A 1094 -0.17 -57.05 26.07
C ARG A 1094 0.12 -56.31 27.37
#